data_AF-A0AAW0MBG5-F1
#
_entry.id   AF-A0AAW0MBG5-F1
#
_cell.length_a   1.000
_cell.length_b   1.000
_cell.length_c   1.000
_cell.angle_alpha   90.00
_cell.angle_beta   90.00
_cell.angle_gamma   90.00
#
_symmetry.space_group_name_H-M   'P 1'
#
loop_
_entity.id
_entity.type
_entity.pdbx_description
1 polymer ?
#
loop_
_entity_poly.entity_id
_entity_poly.type
_entity_poly.pdbx_seq_one_letter_code
_entity_poly.pdbx_strand_id
1 'polypeptide(L)'
;MRFNFDLQDPNLTQRRSVTPKEEVEWVPLQNHPIFSTNTTEDHASTSATSSPRNLLAWDGATRLYFWDSNKHCLHRISIRLGEPQPTSVLASSPSKQSNVEFQGLNSAAVDNTLVLQADVQLNFVVHKISINRNGSAILLAGSDGLCVMYLYGRNSTEENAIICRTVTVGSQLYSNGSNAVRMLQVSWHPYSDTHIGILSSDTVFRLFDLSSDLLLPEQEYYLQPVEPGRSRNVTSICPVDFSFGGDHLWDRFSVFVLYTDGSLYILCPVVPFGSDAHTFGLKSANSTAVSNSNLAISWLEATFPELANPEAEGGDLSMLRAHPYALFDASISLQGPLQKVCHGGDENLAVRGAECEGRTVSFLYNLVSKDSILVTAWSGGQLQIDALADEIQPVWNLDSPPRLRVDPNDQVLGLAMICESIEGELPIVKLDQPLDHTFWLGHPPPLLRLAIVDLALPRETDSGSLIMLFADPLMPERLFSLHEGGIDSIVLHFLPFTNQTRGKDETMRTPSVHPILSTCQGENPVQSPLCGFVSLSDSFGYSWIVGVTVCQECVVLEMKTWNLLLPMHVDMDKSISLQEQKERDIPDIISKELLLGPKAILLPQAQPNLRSVAADSIEGRQTLHQYFKLFHENYVEYAHKVRTYKPKNMQLPLFSLTNRYLYNRN
;
A
#
# COMPACT_ATOMS: atom_id res chain seq x y z
N MET A 1 19.22 -26.64 -51.65
CA MET A 1 18.78 -26.77 -53.07
C MET A 1 17.59 -25.86 -53.27
N ARG A 2 17.66 -24.95 -54.24
CA ARG A 2 16.51 -24.19 -54.76
C ARG A 2 15.73 -25.08 -55.72
N PHE A 3 14.40 -25.00 -55.70
CA PHE A 3 13.55 -25.10 -56.90
C PHE A 3 12.32 -24.19 -56.73
N ASN A 4 12.16 -23.30 -57.71
CA ASN A 4 11.04 -22.39 -57.97
C ASN A 4 9.98 -23.09 -58.85
N PHE A 5 8.70 -22.71 -58.79
CA PHE A 5 8.00 -21.82 -59.75
C PHE A 5 6.46 -21.96 -59.72
N ASP A 6 5.80 -20.81 -59.49
CA ASP A 6 4.56 -20.21 -60.02
C ASP A 6 3.42 -21.07 -60.62
N LEU A 7 2.17 -20.74 -60.23
CA LEU A 7 1.22 -20.00 -61.09
C LEU A 7 -0.07 -19.60 -60.33
N GLN A 8 -0.58 -18.42 -60.69
CA GLN A 8 -1.68 -17.65 -60.11
C GLN A 8 -3.06 -18.32 -60.24
N ASP A 9 -3.96 -18.06 -59.28
CA ASP A 9 -5.40 -18.09 -59.50
C ASP A 9 -6.05 -16.80 -58.95
N PRO A 10 -6.72 -15.97 -59.78
CA PRO A 10 -7.19 -14.64 -59.40
C PRO A 10 -8.65 -14.69 -58.95
N ASN A 11 -8.94 -15.04 -57.70
CA ASN A 11 -10.28 -14.89 -57.10
C ASN A 11 -10.25 -14.81 -55.57
N LEU A 12 -9.43 -13.89 -55.03
CA LEU A 12 -9.45 -13.51 -53.60
C LEU A 12 -10.14 -12.16 -53.43
N THR A 13 -11.42 -12.09 -53.75
CA THR A 13 -12.31 -11.02 -53.31
C THR A 13 -13.22 -11.52 -52.20
N GLN A 14 -13.04 -10.94 -51.01
CA GLN A 14 -14.02 -10.81 -49.93
C GLN A 14 -14.62 -12.11 -49.36
N ARG A 15 -13.90 -12.73 -48.41
CA ARG A 15 -14.55 -13.25 -47.20
C ARG A 15 -14.11 -12.39 -46.02
N ARG A 16 -14.77 -11.24 -45.84
CA ARG A 16 -14.80 -10.55 -44.55
C ARG A 16 -15.47 -11.51 -43.56
N SER A 17 -14.74 -11.93 -42.53
CA SER A 17 -15.33 -12.54 -41.34
C SER A 17 -16.21 -11.49 -40.67
N VAL A 18 -17.52 -11.59 -40.87
CA VAL A 18 -18.52 -10.79 -40.14
C VAL A 18 -18.79 -11.51 -38.82
N THR A 19 -17.89 -11.31 -37.85
CA THR A 19 -18.26 -11.44 -36.45
C THR A 19 -18.96 -10.13 -36.06
N PRO A 20 -20.18 -10.14 -35.51
CA PRO A 20 -20.77 -8.93 -34.96
C PRO A 20 -19.88 -8.47 -33.81
N LYS A 21 -19.15 -7.37 -33.98
CA LYS A 21 -18.58 -6.66 -32.86
C LYS A 21 -19.72 -5.83 -32.30
N GLU A 22 -20.29 -6.20 -31.17
CA GLU A 22 -21.02 -5.23 -30.36
C GLU A 22 -20.06 -4.06 -30.14
N GLU A 23 -20.39 -2.89 -30.68
CA GLU A 23 -19.55 -1.71 -30.56
C GLU A 23 -19.59 -1.25 -29.10
N VAL A 24 -18.45 -1.29 -28.43
CA VAL A 24 -18.30 -0.82 -27.05
C VAL A 24 -18.29 0.70 -27.06
N GLU A 25 -19.16 1.32 -26.27
CA GLU A 25 -19.15 2.77 -26.09
C GLU A 25 -18.24 3.13 -24.91
N TRP A 26 -17.33 4.09 -25.09
CA TRP A 26 -16.49 4.60 -24.02
C TRP A 26 -17.05 5.93 -23.52
N VAL A 27 -17.52 5.97 -22.28
CA VAL A 27 -18.13 7.15 -21.65
C VAL A 27 -17.25 7.64 -20.49
N PRO A 28 -17.27 8.93 -20.14
CA PRO A 28 -16.65 9.39 -18.90
C PRO A 28 -17.13 8.55 -17.71
N LEU A 29 -16.23 8.13 -16.83
CA LEU A 29 -16.57 7.23 -15.73
C LEU A 29 -17.71 7.77 -14.85
N GLN A 30 -17.74 9.09 -14.58
CA GLN A 30 -18.84 9.71 -13.84
C GLN A 30 -20.22 9.58 -14.50
N ASN A 31 -20.27 9.36 -15.82
CA ASN A 31 -21.50 9.23 -16.60
C ASN A 31 -21.86 7.76 -16.87
N HIS A 32 -21.08 6.82 -16.33
CA HIS A 32 -21.29 5.40 -16.55
C HIS A 32 -22.68 4.97 -16.01
N PRO A 33 -23.44 4.10 -16.72
CA PRO A 33 -24.82 3.77 -16.37
C PRO A 33 -25.04 3.31 -14.92
N ILE A 34 -24.07 2.61 -14.33
CA ILE A 34 -24.09 2.17 -12.92
C ILE A 34 -24.25 3.36 -11.96
N PHE A 35 -23.69 4.52 -12.30
CA PHE A 35 -23.71 5.72 -11.46
C PHE A 35 -24.77 6.74 -11.90
N SER A 36 -25.56 6.41 -12.92
CA SER A 36 -26.56 7.30 -13.54
C SER A 36 -28.00 7.06 -13.06
N THR A 37 -28.21 6.00 -12.27
CA THR A 37 -29.55 5.68 -11.74
C THR A 37 -29.87 6.59 -10.56
N ASN A 38 -30.68 7.62 -10.83
CA ASN A 38 -31.46 8.33 -9.83
C ASN A 38 -32.50 7.35 -9.25
N THR A 39 -32.09 6.47 -8.33
CA THR A 39 -33.05 5.77 -7.48
C THR A 39 -33.66 6.79 -6.53
N THR A 40 -34.72 7.45 -7.00
CA THR A 40 -35.71 8.20 -6.21
C THR A 40 -36.66 7.27 -5.44
N GLU A 41 -36.25 6.03 -5.14
CA GLU A 41 -37.03 5.14 -4.29
C GLU A 41 -36.55 5.32 -2.85
N ASP A 42 -37.40 6.00 -2.09
CA ASP A 42 -37.37 6.24 -0.64
C ASP A 42 -37.21 4.94 0.16
N HIS A 43 -36.02 4.34 0.15
CA HIS A 43 -35.57 3.43 1.17
C HIS A 43 -34.09 3.71 1.46
N ALA A 44 -33.79 4.95 1.84
CA ALA A 44 -32.69 5.19 2.76
C ALA A 44 -33.03 4.40 4.05
N SER A 45 -32.62 3.13 4.10
CA SER A 45 -32.50 2.41 5.35
C SER A 45 -31.49 3.22 6.17
N THR A 46 -32.03 4.08 7.02
CA THR A 46 -31.38 4.93 8.01
C THR A 46 -30.76 4.08 9.11
N SER A 47 -29.96 3.08 8.75
CA SER A 47 -28.88 2.64 9.59
C SER A 47 -27.63 3.36 9.09
N ALA A 48 -27.46 4.61 9.54
CA ALA A 48 -26.15 5.22 9.64
C ALA A 48 -25.30 4.33 10.56
N THR A 49 -24.80 3.23 10.02
CA THR A 49 -23.90 2.34 10.76
C THR A 49 -22.59 3.07 10.90
N SER A 50 -22.18 3.25 12.16
CA SER A 50 -21.04 4.00 12.66
C SER A 50 -19.65 3.47 12.24
N SER A 51 -19.53 2.83 11.08
CA SER A 51 -18.30 2.21 10.60
C SER A 51 -17.88 2.80 9.26
N PRO A 52 -16.60 3.14 9.08
CA PRO A 52 -16.11 3.68 7.81
C PRO A 52 -16.30 2.63 6.69
N ARG A 53 -16.71 3.09 5.51
CA ARG A 53 -17.00 2.22 4.35
C ARG A 53 -16.13 2.59 3.15
N ASN A 54 -15.56 1.58 2.49
CA ASN A 54 -14.94 1.71 1.18
C ASN A 54 -15.36 0.55 0.26
N LEU A 55 -16.33 0.81 -0.60
CA LEU A 55 -16.94 -0.14 -1.53
C LEU A 55 -16.33 -0.08 -2.94
N LEU A 56 -15.14 0.52 -3.07
CA LEU A 56 -14.44 0.69 -4.35
C LEU A 56 -13.03 0.09 -4.27
N ALA A 57 -12.62 -0.61 -5.33
CA ALA A 57 -11.27 -1.16 -5.46
C ALA A 57 -10.78 -1.05 -6.92
N TRP A 58 -9.46 -1.03 -7.11
CA TRP A 58 -8.80 -0.97 -8.42
C TRP A 58 -7.68 -2.01 -8.48
N ASP A 59 -7.53 -2.67 -9.63
CA ASP A 59 -6.51 -3.71 -9.84
C ASP A 59 -5.09 -3.19 -10.09
N GLY A 60 -4.88 -1.86 -10.03
CA GLY A 60 -3.60 -1.26 -10.38
C GLY A 60 -3.39 -1.10 -11.89
N ALA A 61 -4.37 -1.48 -12.71
CA ALA A 61 -4.29 -1.43 -14.17
C ALA A 61 -5.58 -0.85 -14.78
N THR A 62 -6.48 -1.70 -15.27
CA THR A 62 -7.57 -1.29 -16.17
C THR A 62 -8.96 -1.64 -15.65
N ARG A 63 -9.08 -2.16 -14.42
CA ARG A 63 -10.37 -2.61 -13.88
C ARG A 63 -10.68 -1.94 -12.57
N LEU A 64 -11.82 -1.26 -12.55
CA LEU A 64 -12.44 -0.71 -11.35
C LEU A 64 -13.53 -1.66 -10.87
N TYR A 65 -13.59 -1.89 -9.56
CA TYR A 65 -14.57 -2.75 -8.93
C TYR A 65 -15.41 -1.94 -7.95
N PHE A 66 -16.73 -2.06 -8.06
CA PHE A 66 -17.68 -1.38 -7.19
C PHE A 66 -18.67 -2.38 -6.61
N TRP A 67 -18.78 -2.45 -5.29
CA TRP A 67 -19.76 -3.28 -4.61
C TRP A 67 -21.10 -2.56 -4.47
N ASP A 68 -22.13 -3.07 -5.16
CA ASP A 68 -23.49 -2.56 -5.05
C ASP A 68 -24.20 -3.25 -3.88
N SER A 69 -24.33 -2.52 -2.77
CA SER A 69 -24.95 -3.03 -1.55
C SER A 69 -26.45 -3.33 -1.71
N ASN A 70 -27.13 -2.68 -2.66
CA ASN A 70 -28.56 -2.90 -2.89
C ASN A 70 -28.80 -4.17 -3.69
N LYS A 71 -27.93 -4.42 -4.68
CA LYS A 71 -28.02 -5.62 -5.54
C LYS A 71 -27.22 -6.81 -5.03
N HIS A 72 -26.42 -6.62 -3.97
CA HIS A 72 -25.48 -7.63 -3.45
C HIS A 72 -24.58 -8.22 -4.55
N CYS A 73 -24.09 -7.38 -5.46
CA CYS A 73 -23.25 -7.78 -6.57
C CYS A 73 -22.04 -6.86 -6.73
N LEU A 74 -21.00 -7.38 -7.37
CA LEU A 74 -19.78 -6.66 -7.67
C LEU A 74 -19.77 -6.27 -9.15
N HIS A 75 -19.74 -4.97 -9.44
CA HIS A 75 -19.59 -4.46 -10.79
C HIS A 75 -18.11 -4.38 -11.14
N ARG A 76 -17.69 -5.03 -12.23
CA ARG A 76 -16.35 -4.89 -12.82
C ARG A 76 -16.41 -4.00 -14.04
N ILE A 77 -15.84 -2.80 -13.93
CA ILE A 77 -15.86 -1.75 -14.95
C ILE A 77 -14.47 -1.67 -15.60
N SER A 78 -14.40 -1.87 -16.91
CA SER A 78 -13.16 -1.65 -17.67
C SER A 78 -12.95 -0.14 -17.85
N ILE A 79 -11.79 0.35 -17.42
CA ILE A 79 -11.41 1.76 -17.50
C ILE A 79 -10.22 1.99 -18.41
N ARG A 80 -10.18 3.16 -19.05
CA ARG A 80 -9.02 3.71 -19.76
C ARG A 80 -8.62 5.02 -19.11
N LEU A 81 -7.35 5.10 -18.72
CA LEU A 81 -6.76 6.26 -18.07
C LEU A 81 -6.04 7.10 -19.12
N GLY A 82 -6.33 8.40 -19.18
CA GLY A 82 -5.59 9.34 -20.04
C GLY A 82 -5.89 9.24 -21.54
N GLU A 83 -6.89 8.45 -21.95
CA GLU A 83 -7.33 8.33 -23.36
C GLU A 83 -8.80 8.77 -23.52
N PRO A 84 -9.16 9.47 -24.62
CA PRO A 84 -8.30 10.07 -25.64
C PRO A 84 -7.66 11.39 -25.17
N GLN A 85 -8.05 11.90 -24.00
CA GLN A 85 -7.52 13.11 -23.39
C GLN A 85 -6.74 12.75 -22.13
N PRO A 86 -5.59 13.39 -21.88
CA PRO A 86 -4.70 13.05 -20.78
C PRO A 86 -5.32 13.27 -19.39
N THR A 87 -6.45 13.97 -19.32
CA THR A 87 -7.13 14.31 -18.06
C THR A 87 -8.47 13.59 -17.90
N SER A 88 -8.78 12.60 -18.76
CA SER A 88 -10.04 11.86 -18.70
C SER A 88 -9.86 10.42 -18.23
N VAL A 89 -10.82 9.95 -17.44
CA VAL A 89 -11.01 8.52 -17.14
C VAL A 89 -12.28 8.06 -17.87
N LEU A 90 -12.11 7.16 -18.83
CA LEU A 90 -13.23 6.56 -19.57
C LEU A 90 -13.55 5.18 -19.03
N ALA A 91 -14.81 4.81 -19.09
CA ALA A 91 -15.36 3.52 -18.72
C ALA A 91 -16.09 2.90 -19.91
N SER A 92 -15.95 1.58 -20.07
CA SER A 92 -16.72 0.83 -21.06
C SER A 92 -18.20 0.81 -20.66
N SER A 93 -19.11 1.05 -21.60
CA SER A 93 -20.55 0.89 -21.42
C SER A 93 -21.13 -0.01 -22.53
N PRO A 94 -22.13 -0.86 -22.23
CA PRO A 94 -22.87 -1.56 -23.28
C PRO A 94 -23.55 -0.54 -24.20
N SER A 95 -23.45 -0.74 -25.52
CA SER A 95 -24.09 0.15 -26.50
C SER A 95 -25.60 -0.05 -26.51
N LYS A 96 -26.35 1.05 -26.60
CA LYS A 96 -27.84 1.06 -26.57
C LYS A 96 -28.50 0.48 -27.84
N GLN A 97 -27.78 -0.22 -28.73
CA GLN A 97 -28.30 -0.67 -30.02
C GLN A 97 -28.22 -2.20 -30.21
N SER A 98 -29.27 -2.91 -29.78
CA SER A 98 -29.76 -4.11 -30.46
C SER A 98 -31.16 -4.53 -29.97
N ASN A 99 -32.20 -3.77 -30.35
CA ASN A 99 -33.55 -4.33 -30.49
C ASN A 99 -33.61 -5.22 -31.74
N VAL A 100 -32.89 -6.35 -31.73
CA VAL A 100 -33.04 -7.38 -32.76
C VAL A 100 -32.98 -8.74 -32.09
N GLU A 101 -34.15 -9.39 -32.01
CA GLU A 101 -34.28 -10.81 -31.66
C GLU A 101 -33.39 -11.65 -32.58
N PHE A 102 -32.30 -12.22 -32.07
CA PHE A 102 -31.61 -13.32 -32.73
C PHE A 102 -31.29 -14.42 -31.73
N GLN A 103 -31.99 -15.55 -31.92
CA GLN A 103 -31.73 -16.82 -31.26
C GLN A 103 -30.39 -17.41 -31.75
N GLY A 104 -29.52 -17.70 -30.79
CA GLY A 104 -28.49 -18.75 -30.87
C GLY A 104 -27.24 -18.45 -31.70
N LEU A 105 -26.12 -18.18 -31.03
CA LEU A 105 -24.90 -19.01 -31.09
C LEU A 105 -23.82 -18.45 -30.16
N ASN A 106 -23.12 -19.34 -29.48
CA ASN A 106 -21.97 -19.08 -28.60
C ASN A 106 -20.93 -18.15 -29.25
N SER A 107 -20.65 -17.01 -28.61
CA SER A 107 -19.46 -16.20 -28.89
C SER A 107 -18.90 -15.63 -27.59
N ALA A 108 -17.58 -15.65 -27.44
CA ALA A 108 -16.86 -15.06 -26.32
C ALA A 108 -17.16 -13.55 -26.26
N ALA A 109 -18.05 -13.16 -25.33
CA ALA A 109 -18.43 -11.78 -25.12
C ALA A 109 -17.23 -10.99 -24.61
N VAL A 110 -16.91 -9.90 -25.30
CA VAL A 110 -15.90 -8.93 -24.92
C VAL A 110 -16.39 -8.19 -23.66
N ASP A 111 -15.50 -8.11 -22.66
CA ASP A 111 -15.65 -7.58 -21.31
C ASP A 111 -16.17 -6.11 -21.24
N ASN A 112 -17.47 -5.94 -21.46
CA ASN A 112 -18.22 -4.71 -21.20
C ASN A 112 -18.86 -4.85 -19.83
N THR A 113 -18.69 -3.88 -18.92
CA THR A 113 -19.19 -3.85 -17.53
C THR A 113 -19.87 -5.14 -17.06
N LEU A 114 -19.09 -5.98 -16.39
CA LEU A 114 -19.52 -7.32 -16.02
C LEU A 114 -20.05 -7.33 -14.59
N VAL A 115 -21.25 -7.85 -14.39
CA VAL A 115 -21.81 -8.09 -13.06
C VAL A 115 -21.29 -9.43 -12.55
N LEU A 116 -20.63 -9.41 -11.40
CA LEU A 116 -20.13 -10.58 -10.69
C LEU A 116 -21.04 -10.82 -9.47
N GLN A 117 -21.61 -12.02 -9.38
CA GLN A 117 -22.48 -12.42 -8.27
C GLN A 117 -21.79 -13.51 -7.45
N ALA A 118 -22.03 -13.52 -6.15
CA ALA A 118 -21.59 -14.61 -5.30
C ALA A 118 -22.42 -15.88 -5.58
N ASP A 119 -21.78 -17.05 -5.58
CA ASP A 119 -22.45 -18.35 -5.62
C ASP A 119 -23.20 -18.70 -4.33
N VAL A 120 -22.99 -17.90 -3.27
CA VAL A 120 -23.65 -18.00 -1.97
C VAL A 120 -24.20 -16.65 -1.54
N GLN A 121 -25.33 -16.66 -0.83
CA GLN A 121 -25.89 -15.43 -0.25
C GLN A 121 -25.03 -14.96 0.92
N LEU A 122 -24.62 -13.68 0.88
CA LEU A 122 -23.92 -13.05 1.99
C LEU A 122 -24.91 -12.75 3.13
N ASN A 123 -24.56 -13.15 4.35
CA ASN A 123 -25.36 -12.94 5.55
C ASN A 123 -24.91 -11.73 6.40
N PHE A 124 -24.05 -10.88 5.84
CA PHE A 124 -23.52 -9.67 6.49
C PHE A 124 -23.45 -8.50 5.50
N VAL A 125 -23.38 -7.27 6.03
CA VAL A 125 -23.22 -6.05 5.23
C VAL A 125 -21.73 -5.83 4.92
N VAL A 126 -21.39 -5.71 3.65
CA VAL A 126 -20.02 -5.38 3.23
C VAL A 126 -19.74 -3.91 3.52
N HIS A 127 -18.66 -3.65 4.24
CA HIS A 127 -18.17 -2.31 4.55
C HIS A 127 -16.89 -1.97 3.79
N LYS A 128 -16.04 -2.97 3.50
CA LYS A 128 -14.76 -2.78 2.82
C LYS A 128 -14.58 -3.84 1.74
N ILE A 129 -14.13 -3.42 0.57
CA ILE A 129 -13.60 -4.33 -0.46
C ILE A 129 -12.13 -4.04 -0.75
N SER A 130 -11.37 -5.07 -1.10
CA SER A 130 -10.00 -4.92 -1.58
C SER A 130 -9.63 -6.08 -2.49
N ILE A 131 -8.86 -5.79 -3.54
CA ILE A 131 -8.39 -6.80 -4.49
C ILE A 131 -7.00 -7.30 -4.09
N ASN A 132 -6.73 -8.59 -4.31
CA ASN A 132 -5.39 -9.14 -4.10
C ASN A 132 -4.41 -8.65 -5.17
N ARG A 133 -3.11 -8.81 -4.90
CA ARG A 133 -2.01 -8.27 -5.71
C ARG A 133 -2.06 -8.68 -7.19
N ASN A 134 -2.48 -9.89 -7.50
CA ASN A 134 -2.56 -10.37 -8.89
C ASN A 134 -3.93 -10.14 -9.57
N GLY A 135 -4.89 -9.54 -8.88
CA GLY A 135 -6.19 -9.22 -9.44
C GLY A 135 -7.16 -10.40 -9.62
N SER A 136 -6.90 -11.55 -8.98
CA SER A 136 -7.71 -12.77 -9.13
C SER A 136 -8.83 -12.93 -8.09
N ALA A 137 -8.77 -12.23 -6.96
CA ALA A 137 -9.72 -12.36 -5.87
C ALA A 137 -10.01 -11.01 -5.20
N ILE A 138 -11.25 -10.83 -4.75
CA ILE A 138 -11.69 -9.68 -3.96
C ILE A 138 -12.11 -10.13 -2.57
N LEU A 139 -11.61 -9.41 -1.58
CA LEU A 139 -12.03 -9.48 -0.20
C LEU A 139 -13.34 -8.69 -0.03
N LEU A 140 -14.32 -9.30 0.64
CA LEU A 140 -15.57 -8.68 1.05
C LEU A 140 -15.64 -8.74 2.58
N ALA A 141 -15.42 -7.61 3.24
CA ALA A 141 -15.33 -7.54 4.70
C ALA A 141 -16.44 -6.66 5.29
N GLY A 142 -17.11 -7.17 6.32
CA GLY A 142 -18.08 -6.46 7.15
C GLY A 142 -17.76 -6.60 8.64
N SER A 143 -18.58 -6.00 9.50
CA SER A 143 -18.45 -6.16 10.96
C SER A 143 -18.68 -7.60 11.42
N ASP A 144 -19.57 -8.31 10.72
CA ASP A 144 -20.13 -9.59 11.15
C ASP A 144 -19.69 -10.76 10.25
N GLY A 145 -18.81 -10.52 9.28
CA GLY A 145 -18.37 -11.58 8.38
C GLY A 145 -17.32 -11.16 7.35
N LEU A 146 -16.63 -12.16 6.83
CA LEU A 146 -15.55 -12.05 5.87
C LEU A 146 -15.68 -13.12 4.80
N CYS A 147 -15.72 -12.69 3.54
CA CYS A 147 -15.68 -13.59 2.40
C CYS A 147 -14.61 -13.18 1.39
N VAL A 148 -14.14 -14.15 0.62
CA VAL A 148 -13.29 -13.94 -0.54
C VAL A 148 -14.04 -14.42 -1.77
N MET A 149 -14.28 -13.51 -2.71
CA MET A 149 -14.88 -13.79 -4.01
C MET A 149 -13.76 -13.94 -5.04
N TYR A 150 -13.63 -15.13 -5.62
CA TYR A 150 -12.71 -15.36 -6.72
C TYR A 150 -13.30 -14.84 -8.02
N LEU A 151 -12.56 -13.99 -8.74
CA LEU A 151 -13.04 -13.24 -9.91
C LEU A 151 -13.08 -14.07 -11.20
N TYR A 152 -13.22 -15.38 -11.05
CA TYR A 152 -13.47 -16.35 -12.11
C TYR A 152 -14.72 -17.16 -11.76
N GLY A 153 -15.47 -17.58 -12.77
CA GLY A 153 -16.76 -18.21 -12.51
C GLY A 153 -17.45 -18.77 -13.73
N ARG A 154 -18.72 -19.11 -13.56
CA ARG A 154 -19.60 -19.62 -14.63
C ARG A 154 -20.48 -18.49 -15.13
N ASN A 155 -20.63 -18.38 -16.45
CA ASN A 155 -21.56 -17.42 -17.03
C ASN A 155 -23.00 -17.86 -16.73
N SER A 156 -23.79 -16.96 -16.15
CA SER A 156 -25.24 -17.11 -16.02
C SER A 156 -25.89 -16.86 -17.37
N THR A 157 -26.70 -17.81 -17.84
CA THR A 157 -27.44 -17.69 -19.10
C THR A 157 -28.62 -16.73 -19.01
N GLU A 158 -29.06 -16.37 -17.80
CA GLU A 158 -30.28 -15.59 -17.57
C GLU A 158 -30.01 -14.08 -17.37
N GLU A 159 -28.81 -13.69 -16.88
CA GLU A 159 -28.56 -12.31 -16.39
C GLU A 159 -27.30 -11.61 -16.93
N ASN A 160 -26.60 -12.18 -17.92
CA ASN A 160 -25.29 -11.67 -18.39
C ASN A 160 -24.32 -11.36 -17.22
N ALA A 161 -24.34 -12.23 -16.22
CA ALA A 161 -23.55 -12.13 -14.99
C ALA A 161 -22.61 -13.35 -14.87
N ILE A 162 -21.49 -13.19 -14.18
CA ILE A 162 -20.64 -14.33 -13.79
C ILE A 162 -20.90 -14.68 -12.33
N ILE A 163 -21.25 -15.94 -12.10
CA ILE A 163 -21.38 -16.50 -10.76
C ILE A 163 -19.99 -16.92 -10.30
N CYS A 164 -19.46 -16.17 -9.34
CA CYS A 164 -18.13 -16.30 -8.77
C CYS A 164 -18.13 -17.18 -7.53
N ARG A 165 -17.15 -18.08 -7.43
CA ARG A 165 -16.92 -18.85 -6.20
C ARG A 165 -16.62 -17.89 -5.06
N THR A 166 -17.42 -17.95 -4.00
CA THR A 166 -17.29 -17.09 -2.83
C THR A 166 -17.18 -17.96 -1.58
N VAL A 167 -16.10 -17.75 -0.81
CA VAL A 167 -15.80 -18.56 0.37
C VAL A 167 -15.71 -17.70 1.61
N THR A 168 -16.26 -18.19 2.73
CA THR A 168 -16.12 -17.54 4.04
C THR A 168 -14.78 -17.92 4.67
N VAL A 169 -14.08 -16.94 5.23
CA VAL A 169 -12.79 -17.14 5.90
C VAL A 169 -12.99 -17.10 7.42
N GLY A 170 -12.38 -18.04 8.14
CA GLY A 170 -12.39 -18.09 9.60
C GLY A 170 -13.78 -18.24 10.19
N SER A 171 -14.70 -18.97 9.53
CA SER A 171 -16.11 -19.05 9.94
C SER A 171 -16.33 -19.53 11.38
N GLN A 172 -15.41 -20.34 11.92
CA GLN A 172 -15.43 -20.78 13.31
C GLN A 172 -15.17 -19.64 14.31
N LEU A 173 -14.39 -18.64 13.90
CA LEU A 173 -14.00 -17.48 14.72
C LEU A 173 -14.95 -16.29 14.50
N TYR A 174 -15.30 -16.01 13.24
CA TYR A 174 -15.96 -14.76 12.84
C TYR A 174 -17.45 -14.89 12.52
N SER A 175 -17.98 -16.11 12.37
CA SER A 175 -19.40 -16.33 12.01
C SER A 175 -20.19 -17.09 13.08
N ASN A 176 -19.59 -17.36 14.25
CA ASN A 176 -20.17 -18.20 15.29
C ASN A 176 -21.12 -17.44 16.26
N GLY A 177 -22.13 -16.78 15.71
CA GLY A 177 -23.24 -16.19 16.48
C GLY A 177 -22.79 -15.30 17.66
N SER A 178 -23.31 -15.58 18.86
CA SER A 178 -23.05 -14.78 20.07
C SER A 178 -21.60 -14.80 20.57
N ASN A 179 -20.77 -15.72 20.06
CA ASN A 179 -19.37 -15.89 20.48
C ASN A 179 -18.39 -15.48 19.36
N ALA A 180 -18.86 -14.88 18.28
CA ALA A 180 -18.01 -14.43 17.19
C ALA A 180 -17.05 -13.34 17.69
N VAL A 181 -15.76 -13.50 17.38
CA VAL A 181 -14.77 -12.46 17.63
C VAL A 181 -15.00 -11.35 16.60
N ARG A 182 -15.02 -10.09 17.04
CA ARG A 182 -15.21 -8.97 16.12
C ARG A 182 -13.91 -8.71 15.35
N MET A 183 -14.01 -8.57 14.03
CA MET A 183 -12.89 -8.10 13.21
C MET A 183 -12.73 -6.59 13.35
N LEU A 184 -11.48 -6.14 13.48
CA LEU A 184 -11.12 -4.72 13.59
C LEU A 184 -10.53 -4.21 12.28
N GLN A 185 -9.58 -4.96 11.71
CA GLN A 185 -8.98 -4.66 10.42
C GLN A 185 -8.65 -5.95 9.67
N VAL A 186 -8.72 -5.88 8.34
CA VAL A 186 -8.25 -6.92 7.43
C VAL A 186 -7.52 -6.31 6.23
N SER A 187 -6.41 -6.93 5.83
CA SER A 187 -5.63 -6.52 4.66
C SER A 187 -4.96 -7.71 3.98
N TRP A 188 -4.81 -7.63 2.66
CA TRP A 188 -3.96 -8.54 1.90
C TRP A 188 -2.50 -8.34 2.29
N HIS A 189 -1.74 -9.43 2.36
CA HIS A 189 -0.31 -9.35 2.58
C HIS A 189 0.38 -8.78 1.31
N PRO A 190 1.25 -7.74 1.40
CA PRO A 190 1.81 -7.07 0.21
C PRO A 190 2.62 -7.99 -0.72
N TYR A 191 3.18 -9.06 -0.15
CA TYR A 191 4.06 -10.01 -0.86
C TYR A 191 3.41 -11.38 -1.09
N SER A 192 2.09 -11.50 -0.96
CA SER A 192 1.39 -12.75 -1.27
C SER A 192 0.04 -12.51 -1.93
N ASP A 193 -0.30 -13.38 -2.88
CA ASP A 193 -1.58 -13.34 -3.58
C ASP A 193 -2.71 -14.07 -2.84
N THR A 194 -2.35 -14.91 -1.85
CA THR A 194 -3.28 -15.82 -1.16
C THR A 194 -3.39 -15.56 0.33
N HIS A 195 -2.59 -14.64 0.89
CA HIS A 195 -2.58 -14.41 2.33
C HIS A 195 -3.26 -13.11 2.74
N ILE A 196 -4.02 -13.20 3.81
CA ILE A 196 -4.66 -12.05 4.46
C ILE A 196 -4.29 -12.02 5.94
N GLY A 197 -4.00 -10.81 6.44
CA GLY A 197 -3.88 -10.53 7.87
C GLY A 197 -5.19 -10.03 8.43
N ILE A 198 -5.59 -10.51 9.61
CA ILE A 198 -6.80 -10.08 10.32
C ILE A 198 -6.43 -9.72 11.76
N LEU A 199 -6.72 -8.49 12.17
CA LEU A 199 -6.65 -8.05 13.56
C LEU A 199 -8.05 -8.09 14.16
N SER A 200 -8.16 -8.70 15.33
CA SER A 200 -9.44 -9.05 15.95
C SER A 200 -9.57 -8.46 17.36
N SER A 201 -10.80 -8.34 17.86
CA SER A 201 -11.10 -7.72 19.16
C SER A 201 -10.60 -8.50 20.38
N ASP A 202 -10.20 -9.76 20.18
CA ASP A 202 -9.56 -10.61 21.18
C ASP A 202 -8.05 -10.37 21.28
N THR A 203 -7.56 -9.26 20.70
CA THR A 203 -6.14 -8.86 20.70
C THR A 203 -5.21 -9.88 20.05
N VAL A 204 -5.69 -10.56 19.00
CA VAL A 204 -4.90 -11.49 18.21
C VAL A 204 -4.79 -10.99 16.77
N PHE A 205 -3.56 -10.98 16.26
CA PHE A 205 -3.28 -10.84 14.83
C PHE A 205 -3.17 -12.23 14.20
N ARG A 206 -3.91 -12.49 13.12
CA ARG A 206 -3.99 -13.79 12.46
C ARG A 206 -3.62 -13.68 11.00
N LEU A 207 -2.83 -14.61 10.50
CA LEU A 207 -2.50 -14.75 9.09
C LEU A 207 -3.19 -16.02 8.54
N PHE A 208 -3.96 -15.86 7.48
CA PHE A 208 -4.65 -16.95 6.80
C PHE A 208 -4.01 -17.19 5.44
N ASP A 209 -3.73 -18.46 5.11
CA ASP A 209 -3.44 -18.89 3.75
C ASP A 209 -4.71 -19.41 3.08
N LEU A 210 -5.27 -18.60 2.19
CA LEU A 210 -6.51 -18.94 1.47
C LEU A 210 -6.33 -20.07 0.46
N SER A 211 -5.10 -20.50 0.18
CA SER A 211 -4.82 -21.62 -0.71
C SER A 211 -4.82 -22.98 0.00
N SER A 212 -4.65 -22.99 1.32
CA SER A 212 -4.50 -24.19 2.14
C SER A 212 -5.71 -24.44 3.05
N ASP A 213 -5.99 -23.52 3.99
CA ASP A 213 -7.07 -23.67 4.96
C ASP A 213 -7.83 -22.34 5.15
N LEU A 214 -9.12 -22.37 4.84
CA LEU A 214 -10.02 -21.23 4.96
C LEU A 214 -10.63 -21.11 6.36
N LEU A 215 -10.57 -22.16 7.19
CA LEU A 215 -11.20 -22.22 8.50
C LEU A 215 -10.23 -21.79 9.61
N LEU A 216 -8.97 -22.22 9.53
CA LEU A 216 -7.97 -21.97 10.54
C LEU A 216 -6.86 -21.06 10.02
N PRO A 217 -6.36 -20.13 10.83
CA PRO A 217 -5.17 -19.38 10.49
C PRO A 217 -3.94 -20.30 10.40
N GLU A 218 -2.99 -19.91 9.56
CA GLU A 218 -1.65 -20.52 9.54
C GLU A 218 -0.77 -19.97 10.66
N GLN A 219 -0.94 -18.70 11.04
CA GLN A 219 -0.15 -18.06 12.09
C GLN A 219 -1.04 -17.20 13.00
N GLU A 220 -0.89 -17.34 14.31
CA GLU A 220 -1.60 -16.55 15.32
C GLU A 220 -0.61 -15.87 16.28
N TYR A 221 -0.81 -14.58 16.51
CA TYR A 221 0.02 -13.76 17.39
C TYR A 221 -0.87 -13.12 18.46
N TYR A 222 -0.78 -13.63 19.68
CA TYR A 222 -1.54 -13.15 20.84
C TYR A 222 -0.80 -11.97 21.46
N LEU A 223 -1.33 -10.76 21.27
CA LEU A 223 -0.65 -9.51 21.61
C LEU A 223 -0.83 -9.21 23.11
N GLN A 224 0.27 -9.10 23.85
CA GLN A 224 0.27 -8.71 25.26
C GLN A 224 1.03 -7.39 25.46
N PRO A 225 0.35 -6.24 25.25
CA PRO A 225 0.96 -4.93 25.46
C PRO A 225 1.24 -4.67 26.95
N VAL A 226 2.29 -3.91 27.26
CA VAL A 226 2.60 -3.48 28.64
C VAL A 226 1.58 -2.44 29.09
N GLU A 227 1.03 -2.61 30.30
CA GLU A 227 0.17 -1.60 30.93
C GLU A 227 1.01 -0.38 31.36
N PRO A 228 0.77 0.84 30.84
CA PRO A 228 1.41 2.03 31.38
C PRO A 228 0.89 2.31 32.80
N GLY A 229 1.74 2.10 33.82
CA GLY A 229 1.67 2.63 35.19
C GLY A 229 0.32 2.99 35.86
N ARG A 230 0.06 2.35 37.02
CA ARG A 230 -0.96 2.64 38.06
C ARG A 230 -2.40 2.89 37.58
N SER A 231 -3.10 1.77 37.43
CA SER A 231 -4.56 1.61 37.42
C SER A 231 -5.31 2.30 36.28
N ARG A 232 -5.80 1.46 35.34
CA ARG A 232 -7.13 1.52 34.73
C ARG A 232 -7.33 0.22 33.96
N ASN A 233 -8.56 -0.29 33.97
CA ASN A 233 -8.96 -1.59 33.44
C ASN A 233 -8.22 -1.99 32.14
N VAL A 234 -7.85 -3.27 32.03
CA VAL A 234 -7.40 -3.99 30.81
C VAL A 234 -8.31 -3.68 29.60
N THR A 235 -9.55 -3.24 29.83
CA THR A 235 -10.51 -2.79 28.81
C THR A 235 -10.23 -1.41 28.20
N SER A 236 -9.15 -0.72 28.58
CA SER A 236 -8.87 0.67 28.13
C SER A 236 -7.91 0.80 26.95
N ILE A 237 -7.09 -0.23 26.68
CA ILE A 237 -6.12 -0.29 25.59
C ILE A 237 -6.55 -1.44 24.68
N CYS A 238 -7.24 -1.11 23.59
CA CYS A 238 -7.67 -2.10 22.59
C CYS A 238 -6.93 -1.84 21.27
N PRO A 239 -6.57 -2.88 20.51
CA PRO A 239 -6.12 -2.69 19.14
C PRO A 239 -7.24 -2.02 18.32
N VAL A 240 -6.84 -1.26 17.31
CA VAL A 240 -7.75 -0.53 16.42
C VAL A 240 -7.47 -0.90 14.98
N ASP A 241 -6.21 -0.85 14.57
CA ASP A 241 -5.80 -0.99 13.19
C ASP A 241 -4.39 -1.61 13.09
N PHE A 242 -4.02 -2.11 11.92
CA PHE A 242 -2.66 -2.56 11.63
C PHE A 242 -2.23 -2.21 10.21
N SER A 243 -0.92 -2.17 9.99
CA SER A 243 -0.35 -2.10 8.65
C SER A 243 0.85 -3.04 8.53
N PHE A 244 1.02 -3.64 7.36
CA PHE A 244 2.26 -4.33 7.01
C PHE A 244 3.33 -3.28 6.69
N GLY A 245 4.58 -3.55 7.05
CA GLY A 245 5.68 -2.68 6.70
C GLY A 245 6.07 -2.74 5.23
N GLY A 246 6.99 -1.85 4.86
CA GLY A 246 7.41 -1.60 3.49
C GLY A 246 8.50 -2.54 3.02
N ASP A 247 9.01 -2.28 1.82
CA ASP A 247 10.00 -3.15 1.19
C ASP A 247 11.45 -2.90 1.65
N HIS A 248 11.64 -2.11 2.72
CA HIS A 248 12.92 -1.70 3.28
C HIS A 248 13.37 -2.64 4.40
N LEU A 249 14.51 -3.31 4.23
CA LEU A 249 15.14 -4.13 5.28
C LEU A 249 14.14 -5.05 6.01
N TRP A 250 14.03 -4.92 7.34
CA TRP A 250 13.14 -5.70 8.21
C TRP A 250 11.70 -5.17 8.26
N ASP A 251 11.41 -3.96 7.74
CA ASP A 251 10.04 -3.46 7.59
C ASP A 251 9.20 -4.47 6.77
N ARG A 252 9.85 -5.15 5.81
CA ARG A 252 9.23 -6.19 4.98
C ARG A 252 8.59 -7.31 5.80
N PHE A 253 9.16 -7.62 6.96
CA PHE A 253 8.72 -8.66 7.88
C PHE A 253 8.04 -8.06 9.10
N SER A 254 7.61 -6.80 9.04
CA SER A 254 7.06 -6.11 10.19
C SER A 254 5.55 -5.93 10.06
N VAL A 255 4.84 -6.11 11.18
CA VAL A 255 3.44 -5.73 11.33
C VAL A 255 3.36 -4.68 12.42
N PHE A 256 2.86 -3.51 12.07
CA PHE A 256 2.60 -2.42 13.01
C PHE A 256 1.16 -2.53 13.52
N VAL A 257 0.98 -2.46 14.83
CA VAL A 257 -0.34 -2.53 15.47
C VAL A 257 -0.59 -1.24 16.26
N LEU A 258 -1.70 -0.58 15.94
CA LEU A 258 -2.16 0.64 16.60
C LEU A 258 -3.21 0.33 17.66
N TYR A 259 -3.08 0.97 18.82
CA TYR A 259 -4.03 0.88 19.92
C TYR A 259 -4.82 2.18 20.12
N THR A 260 -5.95 2.09 20.83
CA THR A 260 -6.94 3.17 21.05
C THR A 260 -6.37 4.43 21.70
N ASP A 261 -5.31 4.28 22.50
CA ASP A 261 -4.61 5.33 23.22
C ASP A 261 -3.50 6.02 22.39
N GLY A 262 -3.27 5.56 21.15
CA GLY A 262 -2.21 6.04 20.30
C GLY A 262 -0.87 5.37 20.51
N SER A 263 -0.82 4.30 21.30
CA SER A 263 0.35 3.42 21.41
C SER A 263 0.50 2.59 20.14
N LEU A 264 1.73 2.55 19.61
CA LEU A 264 2.12 1.75 18.45
C LEU A 264 3.04 0.63 18.89
N TYR A 265 2.86 -0.55 18.33
CA TYR A 265 3.70 -1.73 18.57
C TYR A 265 4.11 -2.38 17.25
N ILE A 266 5.21 -3.12 17.27
CA ILE A 266 5.76 -3.83 16.11
C ILE A 266 5.90 -5.31 16.43
N LEU A 267 5.43 -6.17 15.53
CA LEU A 267 5.83 -7.57 15.45
C LEU A 267 6.87 -7.71 14.34
N CYS A 268 8.03 -8.26 14.65
CA CYS A 268 9.06 -8.57 13.64
C CYS A 268 9.93 -9.74 14.12
N PRO A 269 10.09 -10.83 13.33
CA PRO A 269 9.68 -10.97 11.91
C PRO A 269 8.42 -11.80 11.68
N VAL A 270 7.49 -11.31 10.85
CA VAL A 270 6.28 -11.99 10.39
C VAL A 270 6.36 -12.19 8.88
N VAL A 271 6.20 -13.43 8.41
CA VAL A 271 6.18 -13.76 6.98
C VAL A 271 5.19 -14.89 6.70
N PRO A 272 4.29 -14.76 5.71
CA PRO A 272 3.40 -15.84 5.33
C PRO A 272 4.16 -17.03 4.74
N PHE A 273 3.68 -18.24 5.01
CA PHE A 273 4.30 -19.43 4.44
C PHE A 273 4.12 -19.47 2.91
N GLY A 274 5.14 -19.93 2.20
CA GLY A 274 5.17 -19.98 0.74
C GLY A 274 5.20 -18.63 0.03
N SER A 275 5.29 -17.50 0.75
CA SER A 275 5.38 -16.17 0.15
C SER A 275 6.74 -15.92 -0.51
N ASP A 276 6.73 -15.17 -1.62
CA ASP A 276 7.95 -14.85 -2.36
C ASP A 276 8.70 -13.69 -1.69
N ALA A 277 10.00 -13.87 -1.46
CA ALA A 277 10.94 -12.85 -1.07
C ALA A 277 11.87 -12.51 -2.24
N HIS A 278 12.12 -11.23 -2.50
CA HIS A 278 13.14 -10.80 -3.46
C HIS A 278 14.33 -10.16 -2.75
N THR A 279 15.53 -10.62 -3.13
CA THR A 279 16.89 -10.14 -2.81
C THR A 279 17.09 -9.51 -1.43
N PHE A 280 17.63 -10.30 -0.51
CA PHE A 280 18.02 -9.88 0.83
C PHE A 280 19.40 -9.21 0.83
N GLY A 281 19.56 -8.17 1.65
CA GLY A 281 20.86 -7.64 2.01
C GLY A 281 21.24 -8.08 3.42
N LEU A 282 21.89 -9.22 3.58
CA LEU A 282 22.52 -9.58 4.85
C LEU A 282 23.98 -9.10 4.84
N LYS A 283 24.29 -8.00 5.56
CA LYS A 283 25.49 -7.83 6.42
C LYS A 283 25.29 -6.62 7.34
N SER A 284 25.08 -6.85 8.63
CA SER A 284 25.29 -5.83 9.68
C SER A 284 26.70 -5.97 10.24
N ALA A 285 27.38 -4.85 10.53
CA ALA A 285 28.79 -4.82 10.93
C ALA A 285 29.01 -4.77 12.47
N ASN A 286 27.98 -5.02 13.29
CA ASN A 286 28.03 -4.78 14.74
C ASN A 286 28.07 -6.09 15.56
N SER A 287 28.96 -6.17 16.57
CA SER A 287 29.20 -7.37 17.38
C SER A 287 28.16 -7.64 18.50
N THR A 288 27.33 -6.67 18.91
CA THR A 288 26.22 -6.90 19.86
C THR A 288 24.90 -7.14 19.15
N ALA A 289 24.78 -6.68 17.89
CA ALA A 289 23.78 -7.20 16.98
C ALA A 289 23.93 -8.72 16.83
N VAL A 290 25.10 -9.32 17.09
CA VAL A 290 25.40 -10.75 16.86
C VAL A 290 24.48 -11.74 17.59
N SER A 291 23.93 -11.48 18.78
CA SER A 291 23.04 -12.47 19.43
C SER A 291 21.64 -12.52 18.78
N ASN A 292 20.98 -11.35 18.62
CA ASN A 292 19.74 -11.26 17.85
C ASN A 292 19.98 -11.52 16.36
N SER A 293 21.16 -11.20 15.84
CA SER A 293 21.58 -11.55 14.49
C SER A 293 21.77 -13.05 14.36
N ASN A 294 22.21 -13.78 15.39
CA ASN A 294 22.31 -15.24 15.29
C ASN A 294 20.92 -15.86 15.19
N LEU A 295 19.95 -15.40 16.00
CA LEU A 295 18.54 -15.84 15.88
C LEU A 295 17.94 -15.39 14.55
N ALA A 296 18.19 -14.16 14.13
CA ALA A 296 17.70 -13.62 12.87
C ALA A 296 18.31 -14.30 11.64
N ILE A 297 19.61 -14.59 11.67
CA ILE A 297 20.31 -15.37 10.64
C ILE A 297 19.77 -16.79 10.63
N SER A 298 19.67 -17.45 11.79
CA SER A 298 19.11 -18.81 11.88
C SER A 298 17.68 -18.84 11.35
N TRP A 299 16.87 -17.83 11.68
CA TRP A 299 15.52 -17.70 11.17
C TRP A 299 15.50 -17.45 9.66
N LEU A 300 16.35 -16.55 9.14
CA LEU A 300 16.45 -16.28 7.70
C LEU A 300 16.92 -17.51 6.91
N GLU A 301 17.93 -18.22 7.40
CA GLU A 301 18.46 -19.43 6.77
C GLU A 301 17.47 -20.59 6.80
N ALA A 302 16.69 -20.73 7.88
CA ALA A 302 15.67 -21.77 7.96
C ALA A 302 14.40 -21.43 7.17
N THR A 303 14.01 -20.16 7.14
CA THR A 303 12.84 -19.68 6.41
C THR A 303 13.12 -19.56 4.91
N PHE A 304 14.36 -19.24 4.52
CA PHE A 304 14.78 -19.16 3.12
C PHE A 304 16.07 -19.96 2.92
N PRO A 305 15.99 -21.30 2.87
CA PRO A 305 17.14 -22.19 2.74
C PRO A 305 18.04 -21.89 1.53
N GLU A 306 17.46 -21.31 0.47
CA GLU A 306 18.19 -20.92 -0.74
C GLU A 306 19.21 -19.80 -0.48
N LEU A 307 19.06 -19.02 0.61
CA LEU A 307 20.06 -18.04 1.04
C LEU A 307 21.37 -18.68 1.52
N ALA A 308 21.31 -19.88 2.08
CA ALA A 308 22.48 -20.57 2.63
C ALA A 308 23.31 -21.28 1.53
N ASN A 309 22.70 -21.64 0.39
CA ASN A 309 23.34 -22.39 -0.70
C ASN A 309 23.19 -21.72 -2.08
N PRO A 310 23.78 -20.54 -2.32
CA PRO A 310 23.67 -19.83 -3.59
C PRO A 310 24.36 -20.53 -4.79
N GLU A 311 25.19 -21.56 -4.56
CA GLU A 311 25.98 -22.24 -5.60
C GLU A 311 25.47 -23.65 -5.99
N ALA A 312 24.48 -24.21 -5.27
CA ALA A 312 24.10 -25.62 -5.43
C ALA A 312 23.04 -25.86 -6.52
N GLU A 313 22.26 -24.86 -6.88
CA GLU A 313 21.27 -24.96 -7.96
C GLU A 313 21.55 -23.87 -8.99
N GLY A 314 21.82 -24.24 -10.23
CA GLY A 314 21.74 -23.33 -11.38
C GLY A 314 20.31 -22.84 -11.67
N GLY A 315 19.46 -22.79 -10.64
CA GLY A 315 18.10 -22.31 -10.64
C GLY A 315 18.09 -20.78 -10.52
N ASP A 316 17.11 -20.19 -11.17
CA ASP A 316 16.91 -18.76 -11.19
C ASP A 316 16.71 -18.27 -9.73
N LEU A 317 17.56 -17.35 -9.23
CA LEU A 317 17.43 -16.69 -7.90
C LEU A 317 16.13 -15.87 -7.76
N SER A 318 15.17 -16.07 -8.68
CA SER A 318 13.96 -15.30 -8.87
C SER A 318 12.80 -15.76 -7.96
N MET A 319 12.91 -16.87 -7.23
CA MET A 319 11.85 -17.34 -6.31
C MET A 319 12.40 -17.85 -4.97
N LEU A 320 12.74 -16.95 -4.04
CA LEU A 320 12.95 -17.32 -2.63
C LEU A 320 11.58 -17.47 -1.97
N ARG A 321 11.20 -18.66 -1.51
CA ARG A 321 9.92 -18.87 -0.84
C ARG A 321 10.10 -19.12 0.64
N ALA A 322 9.29 -18.45 1.45
CA ALA A 322 9.29 -18.63 2.89
C ALA A 322 8.84 -20.05 3.25
N HIS A 323 9.71 -20.83 3.86
CA HIS A 323 9.38 -22.14 4.41
C HIS A 323 8.73 -21.99 5.80
N PRO A 324 7.74 -22.83 6.16
CA PRO A 324 7.18 -22.84 7.49
C PRO A 324 8.26 -23.07 8.55
N TYR A 325 8.51 -22.07 9.39
CA TYR A 325 9.54 -22.14 10.40
C TYR A 325 9.19 -21.31 11.64
N ALA A 326 9.54 -21.84 12.81
CA ALA A 326 9.45 -21.17 14.10
C ALA A 326 10.60 -21.64 15.00
N LEU A 327 11.10 -20.75 15.85
CA LEU A 327 12.06 -21.12 16.89
C LEU A 327 11.32 -21.86 18.02
N PHE A 328 11.75 -23.08 18.35
CA PHE A 328 11.02 -23.94 19.30
C PHE A 328 10.91 -23.39 20.72
N ASP A 329 11.90 -22.63 21.17
CA ASP A 329 11.97 -22.08 22.54
C ASP A 329 11.83 -20.55 22.56
N ALA A 330 11.36 -19.93 21.48
CA ALA A 330 11.27 -18.48 21.40
C ALA A 330 10.06 -18.00 20.58
N SER A 331 9.31 -17.06 21.16
CA SER A 331 8.18 -16.37 20.53
C SER A 331 8.61 -14.97 20.13
N ILE A 332 7.98 -14.40 19.11
CA ILE A 332 8.24 -13.01 18.71
C ILE A 332 7.83 -12.07 19.84
N SER A 333 8.67 -11.06 20.11
CA SER A 333 8.37 -10.02 21.08
C SER A 333 7.43 -8.97 20.48
N LEU A 334 6.49 -8.46 21.28
CA LEU A 334 5.66 -7.32 20.92
C LEU A 334 6.44 -6.03 21.24
N GLN A 335 7.13 -5.47 20.25
CA GLN A 335 8.03 -4.34 20.46
C GLN A 335 7.23 -3.05 20.62
N GLY A 336 7.17 -2.48 21.83
CA GLY A 336 6.53 -1.19 22.10
C GLY A 336 6.05 -1.03 23.54
N PRO A 337 5.36 0.09 23.85
CA PRO A 337 4.93 1.12 22.89
C PRO A 337 6.11 1.92 22.32
N LEU A 338 6.07 2.25 21.03
CA LEU A 338 7.14 3.03 20.38
C LEU A 338 7.26 4.41 21.04
N GLN A 339 8.47 4.77 21.45
CA GLN A 339 8.72 6.02 22.18
C GLN A 339 8.76 7.22 21.24
N LYS A 340 8.14 8.33 21.65
CA LYS A 340 8.16 9.59 20.88
C LYS A 340 9.31 10.47 21.37
N VAL A 341 10.18 10.91 20.47
CA VAL A 341 11.29 11.81 20.79
C VAL A 341 10.79 13.25 20.75
N CYS A 342 10.94 13.98 21.86
CA CYS A 342 10.63 15.40 21.95
C CYS A 342 11.92 16.23 21.88
N HIS A 343 11.95 17.25 21.01
CA HIS A 343 13.03 18.24 21.00
C HIS A 343 12.87 19.23 22.17
N GLY A 344 13.77 19.15 23.17
CA GLY A 344 14.16 20.26 24.04
C GLY A 344 13.32 20.54 25.30
N GLY A 345 13.97 20.38 26.47
CA GLY A 345 13.83 21.27 27.63
C GLY A 345 12.64 21.09 28.59
N ASP A 346 12.95 20.53 29.76
CA ASP A 346 12.19 20.54 31.03
C ASP A 346 11.18 19.39 31.25
N GLU A 347 11.68 18.36 31.94
CA GLU A 347 11.08 17.04 32.18
C GLU A 347 9.85 17.03 33.10
N ASN A 348 9.21 18.17 33.40
CA ASN A 348 7.98 18.17 34.21
C ASN A 348 6.91 19.22 33.83
N LEU A 349 7.11 20.02 32.76
CA LEU A 349 6.12 21.03 32.34
C LEU A 349 5.92 21.16 30.82
N ALA A 350 6.69 20.46 29.99
CA ALA A 350 6.58 20.49 28.51
C ALA A 350 5.73 19.33 27.92
N VAL A 351 4.98 18.59 28.74
CA VAL A 351 4.13 17.45 28.34
C VAL A 351 2.91 17.86 27.49
N ARG A 352 2.64 19.16 27.30
CA ARG A 352 1.56 19.63 26.41
C ARG A 352 2.07 20.20 25.09
N GLY A 353 2.81 19.40 24.32
CA GLY A 353 2.67 19.51 22.86
C GLY A 353 1.20 19.24 22.50
N ALA A 354 0.65 19.79 21.42
CA ALA A 354 -0.76 19.60 21.07
C ALA A 354 -1.14 18.11 21.17
N GLU A 355 -1.88 17.71 22.19
CA GLU A 355 -2.32 16.34 22.37
C GLU A 355 -3.44 16.09 21.38
N CYS A 356 -3.37 14.96 20.66
CA CYS A 356 -4.46 14.59 19.79
C CYS A 356 -5.67 14.20 20.66
N GLU A 357 -6.85 14.67 20.27
CA GLU A 357 -8.09 14.53 21.01
C GLU A 357 -8.82 13.23 20.61
N GLY A 358 -9.43 12.57 21.59
CA GLY A 358 -10.25 11.37 21.37
C GLY A 358 -9.43 10.07 21.31
N ARG A 359 -9.97 9.06 20.63
CA ARG A 359 -9.33 7.76 20.43
C ARG A 359 -8.76 7.66 19.02
N THR A 360 -7.80 6.78 18.80
CA THR A 360 -7.35 6.48 17.44
C THR A 360 -8.41 5.70 16.65
N VAL A 361 -8.44 5.92 15.34
CA VAL A 361 -9.47 5.36 14.45
C VAL A 361 -8.93 4.71 13.17
N SER A 362 -7.71 5.07 12.74
CA SER A 362 -7.10 4.52 11.51
C SER A 362 -5.59 4.71 11.52
N PHE A 363 -4.90 3.82 10.81
CA PHE A 363 -3.45 3.78 10.73
C PHE A 363 -2.98 3.55 9.30
N LEU A 364 -1.90 4.24 8.91
CA LEU A 364 -1.23 4.03 7.63
C LEU A 364 0.29 4.05 7.83
N TYR A 365 0.93 2.96 7.43
CA TYR A 365 2.37 2.94 7.15
C TYR A 365 2.59 3.30 5.69
N ASN A 366 3.60 4.13 5.42
CA ASN A 366 4.04 4.41 4.06
C ASN A 366 5.58 4.55 4.01
N LEU A 367 6.21 3.96 3.00
CA LEU A 367 7.64 4.11 2.76
C LEU A 367 7.87 5.21 1.72
N VAL A 368 8.49 6.31 2.13
CA VAL A 368 8.82 7.42 1.24
C VAL A 368 10.32 7.48 1.04
N SER A 369 10.79 6.96 -0.10
CA SER A 369 12.22 6.79 -0.40
C SER A 369 12.93 5.90 0.64
N LYS A 370 13.46 6.49 1.72
CA LYS A 370 14.11 5.77 2.84
C LYS A 370 13.41 6.00 4.17
N ASP A 371 12.43 6.90 4.21
CA ASP A 371 11.72 7.28 5.42
C ASP A 371 10.50 6.40 5.58
N SER A 372 10.46 5.64 6.67
CA SER A 372 9.27 4.90 7.10
C SER A 372 8.35 5.84 7.86
N ILE A 373 7.25 6.24 7.22
CA ILE A 373 6.27 7.21 7.72
C ILE A 373 5.07 6.48 8.32
N LEU A 374 4.67 6.91 9.50
CA LEU A 374 3.59 6.36 10.30
C LEU A 374 2.55 7.46 10.50
N VAL A 375 1.33 7.24 10.02
CA VAL A 375 0.22 8.19 10.15
C VAL A 375 -0.88 7.59 10.99
N THR A 376 -1.20 8.26 12.09
CA THR A 376 -2.26 7.87 13.03
C THR A 376 -3.39 8.89 12.96
N ALA A 377 -4.59 8.44 12.63
CA ALA A 377 -5.80 9.28 12.66
C ALA A 377 -6.52 9.17 13.99
N TRP A 378 -7.00 10.31 14.49
CA TRP A 378 -7.70 10.45 15.77
C TRP A 378 -9.14 10.88 15.55
N SER A 379 -10.03 10.39 16.41
CA SER A 379 -11.46 10.69 16.36
C SER A 379 -11.77 12.18 16.58
N GLY A 380 -10.83 12.95 17.15
CA GLY A 380 -10.91 14.41 17.24
C GLY A 380 -10.69 15.15 15.92
N GLY A 381 -10.43 14.46 14.80
CA GLY A 381 -10.20 15.08 13.49
C GLY A 381 -8.74 15.42 13.21
N GLN A 382 -7.80 14.85 13.96
CA GLN A 382 -6.37 15.14 13.82
C GLN A 382 -5.61 13.93 13.27
N LEU A 383 -4.56 14.20 12.48
CA LEU A 383 -3.58 13.22 12.04
C LEU A 383 -2.26 13.50 12.75
N GLN A 384 -1.71 12.48 13.41
CA GLN A 384 -0.34 12.49 13.92
C GLN A 384 0.56 11.81 12.88
N ILE A 385 1.58 12.51 12.42
CA ILE A 385 2.53 12.03 11.41
C ILE A 385 3.91 11.92 12.07
N ASP A 386 4.40 10.69 12.15
CA ASP A 386 5.71 10.36 12.71
C ASP A 386 6.58 9.64 11.67
N ALA A 387 7.89 9.67 11.86
CA ALA A 387 8.85 8.86 11.12
C ALA A 387 9.58 7.92 12.08
N LEU A 388 9.92 6.71 11.63
CA LEU A 388 10.86 5.86 12.37
C LEU A 388 12.24 6.49 12.32
N ALA A 389 12.85 6.71 13.48
CA ALA A 389 14.17 7.32 13.56
C ALA A 389 15.33 6.31 13.48
N ASP A 390 15.03 5.02 13.52
CA ASP A 390 16.00 3.93 13.42
C ASP A 390 15.39 2.70 12.70
N GLU A 391 16.26 1.78 12.29
CA GLU A 391 15.87 0.53 11.61
C GLU A 391 15.18 -0.44 12.57
N ILE A 392 14.11 -1.09 12.09
CA ILE A 392 13.47 -2.17 12.82
C ILE A 392 14.43 -3.36 12.91
N GLN A 393 14.48 -3.98 14.09
CA GLN A 393 15.19 -5.23 14.31
C GLN A 393 14.22 -6.34 14.66
N PRO A 394 14.50 -7.59 14.26
CA PRO A 394 13.71 -8.72 14.70
C PRO A 394 14.04 -9.05 16.15
N VAL A 395 13.00 -9.33 16.96
CA VAL A 395 13.15 -9.54 18.40
C VAL A 395 12.30 -10.72 18.85
N TRP A 396 12.91 -11.61 19.63
CA TRP A 396 12.26 -12.77 20.22
C TRP A 396 12.40 -12.75 21.74
N ASN A 397 11.35 -13.21 22.43
CA ASN A 397 11.39 -13.55 23.84
C ASN A 397 11.84 -15.01 23.97
N LEU A 398 13.01 -15.21 24.59
CA LEU A 398 13.53 -16.53 24.90
C LEU A 398 12.68 -17.20 25.99
N ASP A 399 12.73 -18.53 26.04
CA ASP A 399 11.98 -19.37 27.00
C ASP A 399 10.46 -19.24 26.88
N SER A 400 9.98 -18.76 25.72
CA SER A 400 8.56 -18.62 25.38
C SER A 400 8.25 -19.48 24.15
N PRO A 401 7.99 -20.79 24.32
CA PRO A 401 7.84 -21.70 23.18
C PRO A 401 6.52 -21.46 22.42
N PRO A 402 6.54 -21.35 21.07
CA PRO A 402 5.33 -21.31 20.27
C PRO A 402 4.55 -22.64 20.36
N ARG A 403 3.25 -22.56 20.12
CA ARG A 403 2.40 -23.74 19.88
C ARG A 403 2.45 -24.07 18.39
N LEU A 404 2.92 -25.27 18.07
CA LEU A 404 3.02 -25.74 16.69
C LEU A 404 1.90 -26.73 16.37
N ARG A 405 1.31 -26.57 15.19
CA ARG A 405 0.45 -27.56 14.56
C ARG A 405 1.27 -28.22 13.46
N VAL A 406 1.48 -29.53 13.57
CA VAL A 406 2.29 -30.30 12.61
C VAL A 406 1.45 -31.38 11.92
N ASP A 407 1.87 -31.76 10.73
CA ASP A 407 1.34 -32.93 10.02
C ASP A 407 1.95 -34.24 10.56
N PRO A 408 1.49 -35.42 10.09
CA PRO A 408 2.07 -36.71 10.49
C PRO A 408 3.55 -36.91 10.11
N ASN A 409 4.14 -36.04 9.29
CA ASN A 409 5.55 -36.07 8.88
C ASN A 409 6.39 -35.00 9.64
N ASP A 410 5.85 -34.44 10.73
CA ASP A 410 6.46 -33.37 11.52
C ASP A 410 6.67 -32.06 10.75
N GLN A 411 5.95 -31.83 9.64
CA GLN A 411 5.97 -30.56 8.92
C GLN A 411 5.02 -29.56 9.58
N VAL A 412 5.48 -28.32 9.76
CA VAL A 412 4.68 -27.25 10.37
C VAL A 412 3.54 -26.83 9.43
N LEU A 413 2.30 -27.01 9.90
CA LEU A 413 1.06 -26.58 9.26
C LEU A 413 0.52 -25.26 9.84
N GLY A 414 1.05 -24.84 10.97
CA GLY A 414 0.70 -23.57 11.59
C GLY A 414 1.39 -23.35 12.93
N LEU A 415 1.43 -22.10 13.36
CA LEU A 415 2.00 -21.69 14.64
C LEU A 415 1.10 -20.70 15.38
N ALA A 416 1.23 -20.68 16.70
CA ALA A 416 0.62 -19.69 17.56
C ALA A 416 1.65 -19.24 18.61
N MET A 417 1.82 -17.92 18.75
CA MET A 417 2.80 -17.29 19.64
C MET A 417 2.13 -16.35 20.62
N ILE A 418 2.60 -16.35 21.87
CA ILE A 418 2.29 -15.30 22.83
C ILE A 418 3.35 -14.22 22.68
N CYS A 419 2.93 -13.03 22.26
CA CYS A 419 3.81 -11.91 21.97
C CYS A 419 3.77 -10.93 23.14
N GLU A 420 4.64 -11.16 24.12
CA GLU A 420 4.84 -10.27 25.27
C GLU A 420 5.75 -9.10 24.90
N SER A 421 5.43 -7.91 25.40
CA SER A 421 6.35 -6.79 25.35
C SER A 421 7.43 -6.92 26.42
N ILE A 422 8.66 -6.48 26.10
CA ILE A 422 9.82 -6.61 26.98
C ILE A 422 9.75 -5.53 28.07
N GLU A 423 9.52 -5.94 29.32
CA GLU A 423 9.63 -5.07 30.50
C GLU A 423 11.11 -4.73 30.76
N GLY A 424 11.57 -3.60 30.22
CA GLY A 424 12.84 -3.00 30.59
C GLY A 424 12.67 -1.51 30.85
N GLU A 425 13.38 -0.96 31.85
CA GLU A 425 13.51 0.49 32.01
C GLU A 425 14.19 1.05 30.76
N LEU A 426 13.38 1.49 29.79
CA LEU A 426 13.86 2.09 28.55
C LEU A 426 14.53 3.44 28.90
N PRO A 427 15.82 3.64 28.61
CA PRO A 427 16.49 4.90 28.92
C PRO A 427 15.83 6.06 28.18
N ILE A 428 15.53 7.15 28.90
CA ILE A 428 14.97 8.38 28.34
C ILE A 428 15.98 8.97 27.34
N VAL A 429 15.65 8.92 26.05
CA VAL A 429 16.51 9.44 24.98
C VAL A 429 16.52 10.97 25.03
N LYS A 430 17.60 11.57 25.54
CA LYS A 430 17.87 13.01 25.44
C LYS A 430 18.67 13.26 24.17
N LEU A 431 18.10 14.01 23.23
CA LEU A 431 18.73 14.39 21.96
C LEU A 431 19.99 15.26 22.13
N ASP A 432 20.23 15.78 23.35
CA ASP A 432 21.38 16.63 23.69
C ASP A 432 22.68 15.86 23.98
N GLN A 433 22.67 14.53 23.95
CA GLN A 433 23.90 13.73 24.01
C GLN A 433 24.51 13.59 22.60
N PRO A 434 25.84 13.70 22.46
CA PRO A 434 26.48 13.44 21.17
C PRO A 434 26.08 12.04 20.68
N LEU A 435 25.74 11.91 19.39
CA LEU A 435 25.58 10.63 18.69
C LEU A 435 26.93 9.89 18.61
N ASP A 436 27.55 9.61 19.76
CA ASP A 436 28.63 8.65 19.86
C ASP A 436 28.01 7.27 19.76
N HIS A 437 27.89 6.74 18.53
CA HIS A 437 27.73 5.33 18.17
C HIS A 437 26.94 4.41 19.14
N THR A 438 25.90 4.92 19.79
CA THR A 438 25.05 4.18 20.71
C THR A 438 23.85 3.70 19.92
N PHE A 439 24.12 2.68 19.09
CA PHE A 439 23.12 1.96 18.32
C PHE A 439 22.12 1.29 19.28
N TRP A 440 20.83 1.53 19.06
CA TRP A 440 19.71 1.13 19.91
C TRP A 440 19.45 -0.37 19.83
N LEU A 441 20.26 -1.16 20.57
CA LEU A 441 20.24 -2.61 20.53
C LEU A 441 18.98 -3.18 21.19
N GLY A 442 18.05 -3.74 20.39
CA GLY A 442 16.91 -4.51 20.88
C GLY A 442 15.78 -3.69 21.50
N HIS A 443 15.87 -2.36 21.47
CA HIS A 443 14.78 -1.47 21.82
C HIS A 443 13.93 -1.14 20.59
N PRO A 444 12.62 -0.95 20.76
CA PRO A 444 11.77 -0.49 19.66
C PRO A 444 12.31 0.84 19.08
N PRO A 445 12.33 1.01 17.74
CA PRO A 445 12.83 2.23 17.13
C PRO A 445 12.01 3.44 17.59
N PRO A 446 12.67 4.56 17.96
CA PRO A 446 11.96 5.75 18.38
C PRO A 446 11.22 6.43 17.22
N LEU A 447 10.14 7.13 17.57
CA LEU A 447 9.33 7.94 16.68
C LEU A 447 9.78 9.39 16.71
N LEU A 448 10.16 9.92 15.55
CA LEU A 448 10.34 11.34 15.35
C LEU A 448 9.01 11.94 14.87
N ARG A 449 8.39 12.78 15.70
CA ARG A 449 7.16 13.48 15.32
C ARG A 449 7.45 14.54 14.26
N LEU A 450 6.88 14.36 13.07
CA LEU A 450 7.01 15.31 11.96
C LEU A 450 5.95 16.42 12.05
N ALA A 451 4.71 16.05 12.33
CA ALA A 451 3.60 17.00 12.41
C ALA A 451 2.38 16.44 13.15
N ILE A 452 1.54 17.36 13.64
CA ILE A 452 0.14 17.11 13.95
C ILE A 452 -0.67 18.01 13.03
N VAL A 453 -1.60 17.40 12.31
CA VAL A 453 -2.41 18.04 11.28
C VAL A 453 -3.87 17.99 11.72
N ASP A 454 -4.51 19.14 11.91
CA ASP A 454 -5.94 19.23 12.17
C ASP A 454 -6.69 19.31 10.84
N LEU A 455 -7.62 18.39 10.59
CA LEU A 455 -8.48 18.35 9.39
C LEU A 455 -9.66 19.34 9.49
N ALA A 456 -9.78 20.07 10.60
CA ALA A 456 -10.85 21.04 10.87
C ALA A 456 -12.26 20.42 10.77
N LEU A 457 -12.41 19.17 11.20
CA LEU A 457 -13.69 18.46 11.19
C LEU A 457 -14.63 18.98 12.30
N PRO A 458 -15.96 18.92 12.10
CA PRO A 458 -16.93 19.28 13.13
C PRO A 458 -16.74 18.46 14.41
N ARG A 459 -16.67 19.14 15.56
CA ARG A 459 -16.42 18.50 16.87
C ARG A 459 -17.70 18.01 17.59
N GLU A 460 -18.87 18.15 16.97
CA GLU A 460 -20.18 17.96 17.62
C GLU A 460 -20.71 16.51 17.59
N THR A 461 -19.97 15.53 17.06
CA THR A 461 -20.42 14.13 17.04
C THR A 461 -19.99 13.38 18.31
N ASP A 462 -20.96 12.95 19.11
CA ASP A 462 -20.73 12.12 20.32
C ASP A 462 -19.94 10.81 20.03
N SER A 463 -19.93 10.36 18.76
CA SER A 463 -19.21 9.16 18.29
C SER A 463 -17.77 9.42 17.79
N GLY A 464 -17.36 10.69 17.67
CA GLY A 464 -16.10 11.11 17.04
C GLY A 464 -16.08 10.95 15.50
N SER A 465 -15.04 11.50 14.86
CA SER A 465 -14.85 11.46 13.40
C SER A 465 -14.39 10.08 12.93
N LEU A 466 -15.02 9.57 11.86
CA LEU A 466 -14.56 8.42 11.11
C LEU A 466 -13.57 8.87 10.03
N ILE A 467 -12.35 8.35 10.07
CA ILE A 467 -11.29 8.71 9.13
C ILE A 467 -10.65 7.43 8.58
N MET A 468 -10.54 7.32 7.26
CA MET A 468 -9.71 6.32 6.59
C MET A 468 -8.55 7.00 5.88
N LEU A 469 -7.40 6.32 5.82
CA LEU A 469 -6.18 6.84 5.25
C LEU A 469 -5.79 6.02 4.02
N PHE A 470 -5.31 6.70 2.97
CA PHE A 470 -4.86 6.08 1.73
C PHE A 470 -3.56 6.73 1.26
N ALA A 471 -2.65 5.92 0.72
CA ALA A 471 -1.46 6.42 0.05
C ALA A 471 -1.78 6.80 -1.40
N ASP A 472 -1.06 7.78 -1.95
CA ASP A 472 -1.05 8.02 -3.38
C ASP A 472 -0.11 7.02 -4.08
N PRO A 473 -0.56 6.34 -5.15
CA PRO A 473 0.23 5.32 -5.83
C PRO A 473 1.43 5.88 -6.61
N LEU A 474 1.49 7.18 -6.89
CA LEU A 474 2.57 7.82 -7.65
C LEU A 474 3.40 8.81 -6.83
N MET A 475 2.78 9.51 -5.89
CA MET A 475 3.43 10.50 -5.04
C MET A 475 3.46 10.00 -3.60
N PRO A 476 4.48 9.23 -3.17
CA PRO A 476 4.51 8.66 -1.82
C PRO A 476 4.50 9.73 -0.70
N GLU A 477 4.89 10.97 -0.99
CA GLU A 477 4.75 12.12 -0.08
C GLU A 477 3.29 12.60 0.10
N ARG A 478 2.36 12.16 -0.76
CA ARG A 478 0.95 12.53 -0.73
C ARG A 478 0.11 11.39 -0.17
N LEU A 479 -0.75 11.75 0.77
CA LEU A 479 -1.70 10.88 1.44
C LEU A 479 -3.09 11.49 1.31
N PHE A 480 -4.12 10.66 1.36
CA PHE A 480 -5.53 11.09 1.36
C PHE A 480 -6.19 10.67 2.67
N SER A 481 -6.98 11.57 3.25
CA SER A 481 -7.93 11.24 4.31
C SER A 481 -9.35 11.25 3.74
N LEU A 482 -10.05 10.15 3.94
CA LEU A 482 -11.49 10.03 3.68
C LEU A 482 -12.22 10.14 5.01
N HIS A 483 -13.16 11.06 5.11
CA HIS A 483 -13.96 11.32 6.31
C HIS A 483 -15.40 11.65 5.93
N GLU A 484 -16.28 11.81 6.92
CA GLU A 484 -17.72 12.06 6.71
C GLU A 484 -18.01 13.33 5.88
N GLY A 485 -17.11 14.31 5.98
CA GLY A 485 -17.19 15.58 5.26
C GLY A 485 -16.68 15.55 3.83
N GLY A 486 -15.94 14.51 3.42
CA GLY A 486 -15.32 14.43 2.10
C GLY A 486 -13.90 13.85 2.10
N ILE A 487 -13.03 14.44 1.27
CA ILE A 487 -11.67 13.96 1.03
C ILE A 487 -10.69 15.14 1.13
N ASP A 488 -9.65 15.00 1.96
CA ASP A 488 -8.52 15.92 2.00
C ASP A 488 -7.24 15.24 1.48
N SER A 489 -6.38 16.01 0.80
CA SER A 489 -5.01 15.62 0.44
C SER A 489 -4.04 16.23 1.43
N ILE A 490 -3.17 15.40 1.99
CA ILE A 490 -2.06 15.78 2.86
C ILE A 490 -0.76 15.56 2.09
N VAL A 491 0.08 16.59 1.98
CA VAL A 491 1.37 16.50 1.29
C VAL A 491 2.50 16.80 2.27
N LEU A 492 3.43 15.85 2.40
CA LEU A 492 4.64 15.97 3.19
C LEU A 492 5.68 16.77 2.40
N HIS A 493 6.18 17.87 2.98
CA HIS A 493 7.21 18.71 2.35
C HIS A 493 8.61 18.45 2.89
N PHE A 494 8.71 17.72 3.99
CA PHE A 494 9.95 17.44 4.69
C PHE A 494 9.96 15.99 5.16
N LEU A 495 11.09 15.33 4.93
CA LEU A 495 11.37 13.98 5.36
C LEU A 495 12.78 13.94 5.96
N PRO A 496 12.95 13.43 7.19
CA PRO A 496 14.19 13.56 7.93
C PRO A 496 15.39 12.92 7.22
N PHE A 497 15.27 11.69 6.69
CA PHE A 497 16.40 10.97 6.11
C PHE A 497 16.56 11.22 4.61
N THR A 498 15.46 11.44 3.89
CA THR A 498 15.52 11.77 2.46
C THR A 498 16.09 13.17 2.22
N ASN A 499 15.70 14.19 3.00
CA ASN A 499 16.11 15.57 2.74
C ASN A 499 17.51 15.92 3.28
N GLN A 500 18.00 15.23 4.31
CA GLN A 500 19.33 15.47 4.89
C GLN A 500 20.50 15.28 3.89
N THR A 501 20.31 14.48 2.84
CA THR A 501 21.35 14.25 1.81
C THR A 501 21.71 15.49 0.97
N ARG A 502 20.96 16.60 1.09
CA ARG A 502 21.22 17.84 0.33
C ARG A 502 22.20 18.82 0.98
N GLY A 503 22.74 18.52 2.16
CA GLY A 503 23.80 19.32 2.80
C GLY A 503 23.39 20.75 3.17
N LYS A 504 22.09 21.07 3.12
CA LYS A 504 21.51 22.30 3.64
C LYS A 504 20.50 21.88 4.71
N ASP A 505 20.57 22.50 5.88
CA ASP A 505 19.48 22.47 6.87
C ASP A 505 18.24 23.10 6.22
N GLU A 506 17.48 22.32 5.45
CA GLU A 506 16.16 22.72 5.01
C GLU A 506 15.29 22.79 6.26
N THR A 507 14.77 23.98 6.55
CA THR A 507 13.84 24.20 7.67
C THR A 507 12.68 23.21 7.57
N MET A 508 12.40 22.47 8.65
CA MET A 508 11.28 21.52 8.74
C MET A 508 9.98 22.18 8.28
N ARG A 509 9.55 21.88 7.05
CA ARG A 509 8.35 22.48 6.45
C ARG A 509 7.15 21.63 6.83
N THR A 510 6.16 22.27 7.44
CA THR A 510 4.91 21.61 7.86
C THR A 510 4.18 21.02 6.67
N PRO A 511 3.53 19.85 6.81
CA PRO A 511 2.64 19.30 5.79
C PRO A 511 1.58 20.31 5.35
N SER A 512 1.17 20.24 4.09
CA SER A 512 0.01 21.00 3.61
C SER A 512 -1.22 20.11 3.53
N VAL A 513 -2.37 20.68 3.86
CA VAL A 513 -3.68 20.03 3.75
C VAL A 513 -4.51 20.79 2.72
N HIS A 514 -5.09 20.07 1.78
CA HIS A 514 -5.96 20.63 0.76
C HIS A 514 -7.25 19.82 0.69
N PRO A 515 -8.40 20.41 1.04
CA PRO A 515 -9.68 19.79 0.77
C PRO A 515 -9.91 19.61 -0.73
N ILE A 516 -10.11 18.37 -1.16
CA ILE A 516 -10.27 18.02 -2.58
C ILE A 516 -11.75 17.93 -2.93
N LEU A 517 -12.53 17.30 -2.05
CA LEU A 517 -13.96 17.09 -2.24
C LEU A 517 -14.66 17.33 -0.91
N SER A 518 -15.74 18.11 -0.93
CA SER A 518 -16.65 18.25 0.21
C SER A 518 -18.02 17.71 -0.18
N THR A 519 -18.54 16.78 0.62
CA THR A 519 -19.88 16.22 0.46
C THR A 519 -20.92 16.89 1.36
N CYS A 520 -20.46 17.78 2.25
CA CYS A 520 -21.31 18.60 3.11
C CYS A 520 -21.46 20.00 2.49
N GLN A 521 -22.52 20.22 1.72
CA GLN A 521 -22.90 21.58 1.31
C GLN A 521 -23.73 22.24 2.42
N GLY A 522 -23.44 23.51 2.72
CA GLY A 522 -24.16 24.29 3.73
C GLY A 522 -25.68 24.31 3.51
N GLU A 523 -26.43 24.50 4.62
CA GLU A 523 -27.89 24.63 4.79
C GLU A 523 -28.82 23.60 4.08
N ASN A 524 -28.33 22.75 3.18
CA ASN A 524 -29.11 21.70 2.54
C ASN A 524 -29.12 20.42 3.41
N PRO A 525 -30.30 19.88 3.76
CA PRO A 525 -30.42 18.77 4.71
C PRO A 525 -30.04 17.39 4.15
N VAL A 526 -29.70 17.27 2.86
CA VAL A 526 -29.38 15.98 2.22
C VAL A 526 -27.87 15.84 2.10
N GLN A 527 -27.24 15.31 3.16
CA GLN A 527 -25.84 14.89 3.14
C GLN A 527 -25.74 13.54 2.42
N SER A 528 -24.89 13.46 1.40
CA SER A 528 -24.58 12.20 0.69
C SER A 528 -23.13 11.82 0.96
N PRO A 529 -22.82 11.14 2.10
CA PRO A 529 -21.46 10.76 2.42
C PRO A 529 -20.88 9.82 1.36
N LEU A 530 -19.55 9.79 1.28
CA LEU A 530 -18.84 8.85 0.42
C LEU A 530 -18.94 7.43 0.98
N CYS A 531 -19.19 6.47 0.10
CA CYS A 531 -19.16 5.04 0.41
C CYS A 531 -18.01 4.31 -0.28
N GLY A 532 -17.31 4.96 -1.22
CA GLY A 532 -16.18 4.40 -1.93
C GLY A 532 -15.14 5.46 -2.30
N PHE A 533 -13.87 5.09 -2.22
CA PHE A 533 -12.73 5.91 -2.63
C PHE A 533 -11.60 5.04 -3.16
N VAL A 534 -10.97 5.48 -4.25
CA VAL A 534 -9.71 4.91 -4.72
C VAL A 534 -8.86 5.99 -5.42
N SER A 535 -7.54 5.91 -5.24
CA SER A 535 -6.56 6.64 -6.03
C SER A 535 -6.12 5.79 -7.21
N LEU A 536 -6.18 6.36 -8.41
CA LEU A 536 -5.78 5.71 -9.66
C LEU A 536 -4.47 6.31 -10.16
N SER A 537 -3.69 5.52 -10.87
CA SER A 537 -2.53 6.01 -11.60
C SER A 537 -2.36 5.35 -12.95
N ASP A 538 -1.78 6.08 -13.90
CA ASP A 538 -1.37 5.54 -15.19
C ASP A 538 0.16 5.42 -15.31
N SER A 539 0.59 4.71 -16.34
CA SER A 539 2.01 4.55 -16.70
C SER A 539 2.66 5.86 -17.17
N PHE A 540 1.89 6.93 -17.39
CA PHE A 540 2.38 8.24 -17.84
C PHE A 540 2.62 9.22 -16.69
N GLY A 541 2.33 8.82 -15.45
CA GLY A 541 2.55 9.63 -14.25
C GLY A 541 1.39 10.58 -13.91
N TYR A 542 0.18 10.28 -14.38
CA TYR A 542 -1.05 10.95 -13.93
C TYR A 542 -1.67 10.18 -12.79
N SER A 543 -2.20 10.95 -11.84
CA SER A 543 -2.97 10.43 -10.72
C SER A 543 -4.37 11.01 -10.77
N TRP A 544 -5.36 10.20 -10.41
CA TRP A 544 -6.74 10.64 -10.23
C TRP A 544 -7.26 10.11 -8.91
N ILE A 545 -8.30 10.74 -8.40
CA ILE A 545 -9.14 10.13 -7.38
C ILE A 545 -10.52 9.85 -7.95
N VAL A 546 -11.10 8.74 -7.51
CA VAL A 546 -12.49 8.38 -7.77
C VAL A 546 -13.19 8.25 -6.42
N GLY A 547 -14.27 9.00 -6.24
CA GLY A 547 -15.16 8.92 -5.09
C GLY A 547 -16.56 8.51 -5.52
N VAL A 548 -17.22 7.67 -4.72
CA VAL A 548 -18.62 7.27 -4.95
C VAL A 548 -19.44 7.60 -3.71
N THR A 549 -20.54 8.33 -3.87
CA THR A 549 -21.46 8.66 -2.77
C THR A 549 -22.39 7.49 -2.45
N VAL A 550 -23.03 7.51 -1.28
CA VAL A 550 -24.09 6.53 -0.94
C VAL A 550 -25.26 6.53 -1.93
N CYS A 551 -25.48 7.65 -2.63
CA CYS A 551 -26.47 7.80 -3.70
C CYS A 551 -25.97 7.28 -5.05
N GLN A 552 -24.82 6.59 -5.08
CA GLN A 552 -24.15 6.07 -6.27
C GLN A 552 -23.69 7.14 -7.27
N GLU A 553 -23.54 8.40 -6.85
CA GLU A 553 -22.93 9.42 -7.70
C GLU A 553 -21.41 9.23 -7.73
N CYS A 554 -20.83 9.18 -8.93
CA CYS A 554 -19.39 9.01 -9.13
C CYS A 554 -18.72 10.34 -9.45
N VAL A 555 -17.67 10.67 -8.69
CA VAL A 555 -16.83 11.85 -8.87
C VAL A 555 -15.43 11.41 -9.27
N VAL A 556 -14.89 12.00 -10.33
CA VAL A 556 -13.53 11.74 -10.81
C VAL A 556 -12.76 13.06 -10.88
N LEU A 557 -11.61 13.14 -10.21
CA LEU A 557 -10.79 14.35 -10.16
C LEU A 557 -9.34 14.02 -10.51
N GLU A 558 -8.76 14.79 -11.43
CA GLU A 558 -7.33 14.72 -11.77
C GLU A 558 -6.48 15.36 -10.67
N MET A 559 -5.50 14.62 -10.17
CA MET A 559 -4.51 15.08 -9.21
C MET A 559 -3.27 15.57 -9.95
N LYS A 560 -3.07 16.89 -9.98
CA LYS A 560 -1.88 17.49 -10.60
C LYS A 560 -0.61 16.95 -9.93
N THR A 561 0.31 16.40 -10.73
CA THR A 561 1.64 15.94 -10.32
C THR A 561 2.66 17.08 -10.34
N TRP A 562 3.52 17.14 -9.31
CA TRP A 562 4.83 17.83 -9.14
C TRP A 562 5.03 19.32 -9.52
N ASN A 563 4.22 19.95 -10.36
CA ASN A 563 4.50 21.29 -10.91
C ASN A 563 4.01 22.48 -10.07
N LEU A 564 3.46 22.27 -8.86
CA LEU A 564 2.92 23.36 -8.02
C LEU A 564 3.73 23.65 -6.75
N LEU A 565 4.85 22.95 -6.49
CA LEU A 565 5.59 23.09 -5.22
C LEU A 565 7.11 23.25 -5.32
N LEU A 566 7.71 23.28 -6.51
CA LEU A 566 9.05 23.88 -6.64
C LEU A 566 8.86 25.40 -6.63
N PRO A 567 9.41 26.14 -5.65
CA PRO A 567 9.46 27.59 -5.78
C PRO A 567 10.23 27.91 -7.06
N MET A 568 9.59 28.56 -8.02
CA MET A 568 10.34 29.33 -9.02
C MET A 568 11.13 30.37 -8.23
N HIS A 569 12.42 30.13 -8.04
CA HIS A 569 13.34 31.21 -7.67
C HIS A 569 13.45 32.08 -8.91
N VAL A 570 12.55 33.05 -9.03
CA VAL A 570 12.75 34.20 -9.91
C VAL A 570 13.78 35.06 -9.17
N ASP A 571 15.05 34.80 -9.46
CA ASP A 571 16.14 35.66 -9.02
C ASP A 571 16.03 36.94 -9.85
N MET A 572 15.25 37.91 -9.36
CA MET A 572 15.32 39.28 -9.83
C MET A 572 16.53 39.93 -9.15
N ASP A 573 17.62 39.99 -9.91
CA ASP A 573 18.69 40.97 -9.82
C ASP A 573 19.12 41.40 -8.41
N LYS A 574 20.24 40.83 -7.94
CA LYS A 574 21.30 41.61 -7.29
C LYS A 574 22.64 40.88 -7.34
N SER A 575 23.48 41.33 -8.27
CA SER A 575 24.91 41.10 -8.33
C SER A 575 25.60 41.43 -7.00
N ILE A 576 26.14 40.44 -6.28
CA ILE A 576 27.18 40.67 -5.27
C ILE A 576 28.29 39.62 -5.40
N SER A 577 29.49 40.16 -5.51
CA SER A 577 30.84 39.62 -5.68
C SER A 577 31.18 38.28 -5.04
N LEU A 578 31.88 37.45 -5.83
CA LEU A 578 32.74 36.35 -5.42
C LEU A 578 33.80 36.83 -4.41
N GLN A 579 33.82 36.25 -3.22
CA GLN A 579 34.99 36.24 -2.36
C GLN A 579 35.30 34.78 -1.99
N GLU A 580 36.38 34.27 -2.58
CA GLU A 580 36.93 32.95 -2.33
C GLU A 580 37.26 32.77 -0.83
N GLN A 581 36.54 31.89 -0.14
CA GLN A 581 36.96 31.36 1.14
C GLN A 581 37.54 29.96 0.91
N LYS A 582 38.86 29.85 1.09
CA LYS A 582 39.66 28.62 1.02
C LYS A 582 39.07 27.53 1.93
N GLU A 583 38.52 26.49 1.32
CA GLU A 583 38.20 25.23 1.98
C GLU A 583 39.50 24.42 2.17
N ARG A 584 39.66 23.80 3.35
CA ARG A 584 40.82 22.95 3.67
C ARG A 584 40.67 21.61 2.95
N ASP A 585 41.71 21.22 2.23
CA ASP A 585 41.85 19.91 1.58
C ASP A 585 41.70 18.76 2.60
N ILE A 586 40.55 18.08 2.54
CA ILE A 586 40.42 16.68 2.97
C ILE A 586 40.57 15.84 1.69
N PRO A 587 41.42 14.81 1.65
CA PRO A 587 41.59 14.01 0.44
C PRO A 587 40.30 13.22 0.17
N ASP A 588 39.54 13.67 -0.83
CA ASP A 588 38.33 12.99 -1.31
C ASP A 588 38.71 11.63 -1.91
N ILE A 589 38.46 10.54 -1.16
CA ILE A 589 38.62 9.15 -1.62
C ILE A 589 37.56 8.79 -2.69
N ILE A 590 36.55 9.65 -2.90
CA ILE A 590 35.44 9.44 -3.85
C ILE A 590 35.17 10.76 -4.60
N SER A 591 35.10 10.70 -5.93
CA SER A 591 34.78 11.86 -6.79
C SER A 591 33.47 12.54 -6.37
N LYS A 592 33.47 13.88 -6.27
CA LYS A 592 32.29 14.71 -6.01
C LYS A 592 31.13 14.43 -6.99
N GLU A 593 31.41 13.99 -8.23
CA GLU A 593 30.38 13.61 -9.20
C GLU A 593 29.62 12.33 -8.82
N LEU A 594 30.24 11.42 -8.06
CA LEU A 594 29.58 10.21 -7.57
C LEU A 594 28.65 10.51 -6.39
N LEU A 595 28.95 11.53 -5.59
CA LEU A 595 28.11 11.95 -4.45
C LEU A 595 26.85 12.72 -4.89
N LEU A 596 26.90 13.40 -6.03
CA LEU A 596 25.80 14.19 -6.57
C LEU A 596 24.72 13.36 -7.29
N GLY A 597 24.95 12.06 -7.48
CA GLY A 597 24.04 11.18 -8.23
C GLY A 597 24.06 11.43 -9.75
N PRO A 598 23.30 10.65 -10.53
CA PRO A 598 23.13 10.93 -11.95
C PRO A 598 22.52 12.34 -12.13
N LYS A 599 23.04 13.12 -13.09
CA LYS A 599 22.47 14.44 -13.40
C LYS A 599 21.00 14.25 -13.78
N ALA A 600 20.10 14.86 -13.00
CA ALA A 600 18.68 14.86 -13.28
C ALA A 600 18.43 15.60 -14.59
N ILE A 601 18.34 14.86 -15.70
CA ILE A 601 17.81 15.42 -16.93
C ILE A 601 16.30 15.45 -16.78
N LEU A 602 15.74 16.66 -16.78
CA LEU A 602 14.33 16.86 -17.07
C LEU A 602 14.09 16.21 -18.43
N LEU A 603 13.51 15.01 -18.44
CA LEU A 603 12.96 14.43 -19.66
C LEU A 603 12.10 15.53 -20.29
N PRO A 604 12.25 15.80 -21.60
CA PRO A 604 11.37 16.78 -22.24
C PRO A 604 9.95 16.37 -21.86
N GLN A 605 9.20 17.28 -21.22
CA GLN A 605 7.77 17.08 -21.00
C GLN A 605 7.22 16.55 -22.31
N ALA A 606 6.63 15.35 -22.29
CA ALA A 606 6.11 14.74 -23.49
C ALA A 606 5.22 15.79 -24.15
N GLN A 607 5.66 16.32 -25.30
CA GLN A 607 4.87 17.31 -26.01
C GLN A 607 3.49 16.69 -26.23
N PRO A 608 2.39 17.47 -26.21
CA PRO A 608 1.03 16.92 -26.36
C PRO A 608 0.88 15.93 -27.54
N ASN A 609 1.70 16.12 -28.58
CA ASN A 609 1.72 15.33 -29.82
C ASN A 609 2.47 13.99 -29.73
N LEU A 610 3.17 13.69 -28.63
CA LEU A 610 3.94 12.44 -28.47
C LEU A 610 3.08 11.25 -28.00
N ARG A 611 1.86 11.50 -27.53
CA ARG A 611 0.94 10.46 -26.99
C ARG A 611 -0.06 9.89 -27.98
N SER A 612 -0.21 10.51 -29.15
CA SER A 612 -1.01 9.96 -30.26
C SER A 612 -0.19 9.06 -31.20
N VAL A 613 1.09 8.87 -30.89
CA VAL A 613 2.06 8.20 -31.74
C VAL A 613 2.24 6.77 -31.24
N ALA A 614 1.67 5.80 -31.96
CA ALA A 614 1.76 4.39 -31.59
C ALA A 614 3.23 3.93 -31.51
N ALA A 615 3.56 3.07 -30.55
CA ALA A 615 4.94 2.62 -30.31
C ALA A 615 5.58 1.89 -31.51
N ASP A 616 4.76 1.42 -32.44
CA ASP A 616 5.18 0.77 -33.69
C ASP A 616 5.46 1.75 -34.84
N SER A 617 5.04 3.01 -34.72
CA SER A 617 5.34 4.08 -35.68
C SER A 617 6.81 4.50 -35.66
N ILE A 618 7.28 5.11 -36.73
CA ILE A 618 8.68 5.53 -36.89
C ILE A 618 9.03 6.58 -35.83
N GLU A 619 8.12 7.52 -35.59
CA GLU A 619 8.24 8.59 -34.61
C GLU A 619 8.26 8.01 -33.18
N GLY A 620 7.36 7.07 -32.87
CA GLY A 620 7.29 6.41 -31.56
C GLY A 620 8.54 5.59 -31.24
N ARG A 621 9.06 4.83 -32.21
CA ARG A 621 10.32 4.09 -32.07
C ARG A 621 11.52 5.01 -31.92
N GLN A 622 11.56 6.12 -32.65
CA GLN A 622 12.65 7.08 -32.56
C GLN A 622 12.67 7.77 -31.20
N THR A 623 11.52 8.09 -30.63
CA THR A 623 11.42 8.65 -29.28
C THR A 623 11.77 7.62 -28.20
N LEU A 624 11.26 6.39 -28.28
CA LEU A 624 11.67 5.29 -27.39
C LEU A 624 13.19 5.09 -27.43
N HIS A 625 13.79 5.12 -28.63
CA HIS A 625 15.23 5.03 -28.79
C HIS A 625 15.97 6.21 -28.13
N GLN A 626 15.44 7.44 -28.23
CA GLN A 626 16.00 8.60 -27.53
C GLN A 626 15.87 8.48 -26.00
N TYR A 627 14.74 7.95 -25.48
CA TYR A 627 14.56 7.67 -24.07
C TYR A 627 15.55 6.62 -23.57
N PHE A 628 15.70 5.51 -24.29
CA PHE A 628 16.67 4.46 -23.96
C PHE A 628 18.11 4.98 -24.00
N LYS A 629 18.43 5.84 -24.97
CA LYS A 629 19.76 6.46 -25.08
C LYS A 629 20.04 7.39 -23.90
N LEU A 630 19.12 8.31 -23.57
CA LEU A 630 19.26 9.21 -22.43
C LEU A 630 19.31 8.44 -21.10
N PHE A 631 18.52 7.37 -20.97
CA PHE A 631 18.57 6.49 -19.82
C PHE A 631 19.94 5.78 -19.72
N HIS A 632 20.46 5.26 -20.83
CA HIS A 632 21.75 4.58 -20.86
C HIS A 632 22.90 5.53 -20.50
N GLU A 633 22.96 6.70 -21.14
CA GLU A 633 24.04 7.68 -20.94
C GLU A 633 24.06 8.26 -19.52
N ASN A 634 22.91 8.44 -18.87
CA ASN A 634 22.85 9.12 -17.57
C ASN A 634 22.79 8.17 -16.37
N TYR A 635 22.14 7.01 -16.53
CA TYR A 635 21.90 6.09 -15.41
C TYR A 635 22.76 4.84 -15.53
N VAL A 636 22.86 4.24 -16.73
CA VAL A 636 23.66 3.01 -16.94
C VAL A 636 25.16 3.31 -16.92
N GLU A 637 25.62 4.36 -17.61
CA GLU A 637 27.03 4.75 -17.56
C GLU A 637 27.44 5.25 -16.16
N TYR A 638 26.56 5.94 -15.44
CA TYR A 638 26.81 6.32 -14.06
C TYR A 638 26.95 5.09 -13.15
N ALA A 639 26.05 4.11 -13.27
CA ALA A 639 26.15 2.84 -12.55
C ALA A 639 27.45 2.08 -12.87
N HIS A 640 27.87 2.09 -14.14
CA HIS A 640 29.16 1.54 -14.55
C HIS A 640 30.34 2.29 -13.93
N LYS A 641 30.33 3.63 -13.93
CA LYS A 641 31.38 4.46 -13.30
C LYS A 641 31.50 4.18 -11.80
N VAL A 642 30.37 4.11 -11.08
CA VAL A 642 30.31 3.72 -9.66
C VAL A 642 30.97 2.35 -9.44
N ARG A 643 30.74 1.39 -10.35
CA ARG A 643 31.29 0.03 -10.26
C ARG A 643 32.80 -0.01 -10.49
N THR A 644 33.34 0.82 -11.38
CA THR A 644 34.79 0.85 -11.69
C THR A 644 35.65 1.59 -10.65
N TYR A 645 35.09 2.56 -9.91
CA TYR A 645 35.87 3.42 -8.99
C TYR A 645 35.86 2.97 -7.53
N LYS A 646 35.26 1.82 -7.17
CA LYS A 646 35.28 1.30 -5.79
C LYS A 646 36.11 0.01 -5.62
N PRO A 647 36.87 -0.13 -4.51
CA PRO A 647 37.54 -1.38 -4.17
C PRO A 647 36.51 -2.50 -3.95
N LYS A 648 36.87 -3.74 -4.32
CA LYS A 648 36.00 -4.93 -4.37
C LYS A 648 35.20 -5.25 -3.09
N ASN A 649 35.51 -4.63 -1.95
CA ASN A 649 34.84 -4.85 -0.66
C ASN A 649 33.56 -4.02 -0.44
N MET A 650 33.11 -3.22 -1.43
CA MET A 650 31.93 -2.32 -1.30
C MET A 650 30.92 -2.46 -2.46
N GLN A 651 30.81 -3.65 -3.07
CA GLN A 651 30.03 -3.86 -4.31
C GLN A 651 28.50 -4.04 -4.14
N LEU A 652 27.96 -4.14 -2.93
CA LEU A 652 26.56 -4.58 -2.71
C LEU A 652 25.46 -3.51 -2.53
N PRO A 653 25.68 -2.26 -2.04
CA PRO A 653 24.55 -1.39 -1.68
C PRO A 653 23.86 -0.67 -2.86
N LEU A 654 24.46 -0.65 -4.05
CA LEU A 654 23.95 0.13 -5.19
C LEU A 654 23.27 -0.71 -6.27
N PHE A 655 23.47 -2.03 -6.27
CA PHE A 655 22.80 -2.93 -7.22
C PHE A 655 21.27 -2.98 -6.99
N SER A 656 20.80 -2.70 -5.77
CA SER A 656 19.35 -2.64 -5.45
C SER A 656 18.67 -1.36 -5.95
N LEU A 657 19.39 -0.23 -5.99
CA LEU A 657 18.87 1.07 -6.45
C LEU A 657 18.67 1.13 -7.96
N THR A 658 19.51 0.44 -8.75
CA THR A 658 19.39 0.45 -10.22
C THR A 658 18.28 -0.49 -10.72
N ASN A 659 18.05 -1.63 -10.03
CA ASN A 659 16.96 -2.53 -10.39
C ASN A 659 15.57 -1.99 -10.00
N ARG A 660 15.44 -1.21 -8.90
CA ARG A 660 14.15 -0.58 -8.53
C ARG A 660 13.67 0.48 -9.51
N TYR A 661 14.57 1.25 -10.12
CA TYR A 661 14.20 2.24 -11.13
C TYR A 661 13.83 1.62 -12.49
N LEU A 662 14.28 0.39 -12.76
CA LEU A 662 13.99 -0.34 -14.00
C LEU A 662 12.67 -1.13 -13.94
N TYR A 663 12.23 -1.56 -12.76
CA TYR A 663 11.03 -2.40 -12.61
C TYR A 663 9.71 -1.61 -12.48
N ASN A 664 9.75 -0.35 -12.00
CA ASN A 664 8.54 0.50 -11.91
C ASN A 664 8.21 1.26 -13.21
N ARG A 665 8.87 0.94 -14.33
CA ARG A 665 8.66 1.59 -15.64
C ARG A 665 8.50 0.64 -16.84
N ASN A 666 8.32 -0.66 -16.59
CA ASN A 666 7.93 -1.61 -17.63
C ASN A 666 6.53 -2.17 -17.36
#